data_AF-A0A8I0BVP5-F1
#
_entry.id   AF-A0A8I0BVP5-F1
#
_cell.length_a   1.000
_cell.length_b   1.000
_cell.length_c   1.000
_cell.angle_alpha   90.00
_cell.angle_beta   90.00
_cell.angle_gamma   90.00
#
_symmetry.space_group_name_H-M   'P 1'
#
loop_
_entity.id
_entity.type
_entity.pdbx_description
1 polymer ?
#
loop_
_entity_poly.entity_id
_entity_poly.type
_entity_poly.pdbx_seq_one_letter_code
_entity_poly.pdbx_strand_id
1 'polypeptide(L)'
;MSYTTCARRLLALPLALALFGGSATAQARDGVPALPALDHQVVLPTAEASIRVVPIATGLSHPWGMAFRDNGDILVTERDRGTVRVIRDGRLLEREITGVPEVFSRSLRAGLMDIAVHPDDDRIVYLTYTKSFERDGSDSLTVALARGRLEGGVLTDVQDIFTADGWDLGIAASKLHFAPDGTLFMSVGGSYVFASTGEYAQDPSTHFGKLLRLNADGGPAEGNPFLGDADYLPEIYSLGHRNQMGLAYHPETGDLWVTENGPQGGDETNIIRAGGNYGWPVASYSRQYNGAPVTDTPWLAEFEQPEILWWPSIAPTGLTFYTGEHFPQWQGDLFVGSMMVGRMQRTGHLERIIFNRRGEEVGREWLLTDLRQRIREVVQGPDGYLYLLTDEDDGALLRIEPANAITAPPSTSAAAGRLTEPRLPPLPEAEWTEDQRAAFERHQGDGHSDNVLRTIVRVPALADQILPFGRYLAQESTLSPRHRAILILRTAWLAQSASLWATHASRANDSDLTANEVLHLAEGPAAGWGEFESHLLGLADQLFINSSVTDETWQVLSTRYNMHNLMDAVATVNETTSHAILFNSLGIQPDEDATARIPMGEVAYFIDVPDREPGLTVPRVEPLEGRGLRVSRTFQQHPAMAAHAGGSSYVMNPQRTRMIPHDRELLILRTGWNAQAVYEWAKHVGSVGRARDRGLEPLWIAQGKDAPGWSDYERALIDAADEMFRDAMIADETWARLSEHYDTHQMMSVAATVGRYRMVSMTLNALGVQPLPDDELFPKLEGY
;
A
#
# COMPACT_ATOMS: atom_id res chain seq x y z
N MET A 1 98.47 -16.23 -10.24
CA MET A 1 98.14 -15.25 -9.19
C MET A 1 97.07 -15.87 -8.28
N SER A 2 97.47 -16.19 -7.06
CA SER A 2 96.73 -16.36 -5.79
C SER A 2 95.22 -16.05 -5.77
N TYR A 3 94.32 -16.71 -5.03
CA TYR A 3 94.32 -17.91 -4.17
C TYR A 3 92.85 -18.18 -3.75
N THR A 4 92.46 -19.45 -3.68
CA THR A 4 91.50 -20.13 -2.75
C THR A 4 90.00 -19.78 -2.68
N THR A 5 89.22 -20.82 -2.99
CA THR A 5 88.00 -21.36 -2.35
C THR A 5 87.71 -20.93 -0.91
N CYS A 6 86.43 -20.67 -0.59
CA CYS A 6 85.84 -21.14 0.67
C CYS A 6 84.30 -21.22 0.59
N ALA A 7 83.78 -22.42 0.80
CA ALA A 7 82.37 -22.69 1.03
C ALA A 7 81.95 -22.22 2.43
N ARG A 8 80.75 -21.65 2.57
CA ARG A 8 80.06 -21.54 3.86
C ARG A 8 78.61 -21.98 3.73
N ARG A 9 78.33 -23.10 4.40
CA ARG A 9 77.00 -23.50 4.87
C ARG A 9 76.42 -22.36 5.72
N LEU A 10 75.16 -21.98 5.47
CA LEU A 10 74.34 -21.25 6.44
C LEU A 10 73.09 -22.07 6.72
N LEU A 11 72.81 -22.19 8.02
CA LEU A 11 71.77 -23.01 8.62
C LEU A 11 70.38 -22.56 8.17
N ALA A 12 69.51 -23.56 7.99
CA ALA A 12 68.06 -23.36 8.00
C ALA A 12 67.59 -22.98 9.41
N LEU A 13 66.87 -21.86 9.51
CA LEU A 13 65.95 -21.53 10.59
C LEU A 13 64.64 -21.05 9.93
N PRO A 14 63.46 -21.54 10.33
CA PRO A 14 62.21 -21.23 9.65
C PRO A 14 61.75 -19.83 10.05
N LEU A 15 61.66 -18.91 9.09
CA LEU A 15 60.96 -17.64 9.28
C LEU A 15 59.50 -17.85 8.90
N ALA A 16 58.62 -17.90 9.89
CA ALA A 16 57.19 -17.88 9.70
C ALA A 16 56.80 -16.57 9.00
N LEU A 17 56.43 -16.64 7.72
CA LEU A 17 55.72 -15.56 7.04
C LEU A 17 54.29 -15.54 7.57
N ALA A 18 53.96 -14.55 8.39
CA ALA A 18 52.58 -14.21 8.67
C ALA A 18 51.93 -13.71 7.37
N LEU A 19 51.02 -14.53 6.83
CA LEU A 19 50.06 -14.14 5.81
C LEU A 19 49.14 -13.07 6.40
N PHE A 20 49.40 -11.80 6.10
CA PHE A 20 48.34 -10.81 6.15
C PHE A 20 47.45 -11.03 4.92
N GLY A 21 46.35 -11.75 5.12
CA GLY A 21 45.21 -11.73 4.23
C GLY A 21 44.62 -10.32 4.21
N GLY A 22 45.14 -9.47 3.33
CA GLY A 22 44.44 -8.27 2.91
C GLY A 22 43.31 -8.72 2.00
N SER A 23 42.09 -8.73 2.53
CA SER A 23 40.88 -8.75 1.72
C SER A 23 41.04 -7.66 0.66
N ALA A 24 40.98 -8.03 -0.61
CA ALA A 24 40.81 -7.07 -1.69
C ALA A 24 39.42 -6.44 -1.48
N THR A 25 39.35 -5.39 -0.68
CA THR A 25 38.24 -4.46 -0.70
C THR A 25 38.24 -3.85 -2.09
N ALA A 26 37.26 -4.24 -2.90
CA ALA A 26 36.87 -3.46 -4.07
C ALA A 26 36.80 -2.00 -3.62
N GLN A 27 37.60 -1.13 -4.24
CA GLN A 27 37.49 0.30 -4.02
C GLN A 27 36.04 0.68 -4.33
N ALA A 28 35.26 0.98 -3.29
CA ALA A 28 34.04 1.74 -3.43
C ALA A 28 34.38 2.97 -4.28
N ARG A 29 33.57 3.26 -5.29
CA ARG A 29 33.71 4.49 -6.07
C ARG A 29 33.36 5.67 -5.14
N ASP A 30 34.37 6.15 -4.42
CA ASP A 30 34.28 7.30 -3.52
C ASP A 30 33.75 8.51 -4.31
N GLY A 31 32.51 8.92 -4.03
CA GLY A 31 31.91 10.15 -4.56
C GLY A 31 30.50 10.04 -5.13
N VAL A 32 29.95 8.84 -5.36
CA VAL A 32 28.54 8.67 -5.76
C VAL A 32 27.69 8.46 -4.51
N PRO A 33 26.65 9.29 -4.25
CA PRO A 33 25.74 9.06 -3.13
C PRO A 33 25.14 7.66 -3.16
N ALA A 34 25.01 7.04 -1.98
CA ALA A 34 24.28 5.78 -1.83
C ALA A 34 22.84 5.94 -2.32
N LEU A 35 22.25 4.84 -2.79
CA LEU A 35 20.82 4.81 -3.06
C LEU A 35 20.04 4.98 -1.77
N PRO A 36 18.89 5.68 -1.80
CA PRO A 36 17.88 5.57 -0.77
C PRO A 36 17.49 4.09 -0.55
N ALA A 37 17.28 3.70 0.71
CA ALA A 37 16.77 2.38 1.04
C ALA A 37 15.34 2.21 0.53
N LEU A 38 15.00 1.01 0.06
CA LEU A 38 13.67 0.63 -0.41
C LEU A 38 13.00 -0.36 0.56
N ASP A 39 13.20 -0.19 1.87
CA ASP A 39 12.72 -1.08 2.93
C ASP A 39 11.39 -0.64 3.56
N HIS A 40 10.88 0.52 3.18
CA HIS A 40 9.60 1.06 3.64
C HIS A 40 8.85 1.72 2.49
N GLN A 41 7.53 1.87 2.66
CA GLN A 41 6.70 2.61 1.71
C GLN A 41 7.03 4.10 1.74
N VAL A 42 7.00 4.76 0.58
CA VAL A 42 7.23 6.20 0.46
C VAL A 42 6.06 6.85 -0.25
N VAL A 43 5.57 7.97 0.29
CA VAL A 43 4.57 8.78 -0.40
C VAL A 43 5.23 9.91 -1.18
N LEU A 44 4.92 10.00 -2.47
CA LEU A 44 5.47 10.96 -3.39
C LEU A 44 4.33 11.78 -4.05
N PRO A 45 4.47 13.11 -4.13
CA PRO A 45 3.55 13.92 -4.89
C PRO A 45 3.75 13.70 -6.40
N THR A 46 2.66 13.79 -7.15
CA THR A 46 2.62 13.89 -8.62
C THR A 46 1.86 15.16 -9.00
N ALA A 47 1.81 15.49 -10.29
CA ALA A 47 1.13 16.66 -10.81
C ALA A 47 -0.37 16.66 -10.52
N GLU A 48 -0.98 15.47 -10.39
CA GLU A 48 -2.44 15.31 -10.30
C GLU A 48 -2.91 14.52 -9.06
N ALA A 49 -2.01 13.82 -8.34
CA ALA A 49 -2.33 13.05 -7.14
C ALA A 49 -1.08 12.78 -6.28
N SER A 50 -1.26 12.28 -5.06
CA SER A 50 -0.17 11.65 -4.30
C SER A 50 -0.20 10.13 -4.50
N ILE A 51 0.98 9.55 -4.64
CA ILE A 51 1.15 8.10 -4.77
C ILE A 51 1.95 7.53 -3.61
N ARG A 52 1.57 6.34 -3.17
CA ARG A 52 2.31 5.50 -2.25
C ARG A 52 3.07 4.45 -3.04
N VAL A 53 4.39 4.44 -2.90
CA VAL A 53 5.29 3.45 -3.51
C VAL A 53 5.60 2.41 -2.45
N VAL A 54 5.16 1.17 -2.68
CA VAL A 54 5.29 0.06 -1.75
C VAL A 54 6.36 -0.91 -2.26
N PRO A 55 7.45 -1.15 -1.51
CA PRO A 55 8.37 -2.24 -1.84
C PRO A 55 7.72 -3.58 -1.54
N ILE A 56 7.55 -4.41 -2.58
CA ILE A 56 6.97 -5.75 -2.47
C ILE A 56 8.07 -6.80 -2.22
N ALA A 57 9.21 -6.64 -2.88
CA ALA A 57 10.39 -7.47 -2.67
C ALA A 57 11.66 -6.65 -2.91
N THR A 58 12.69 -6.90 -2.12
CA THR A 58 14.04 -6.32 -2.23
C THR A 58 15.09 -7.44 -2.29
N GLY A 59 16.36 -7.11 -2.53
CA GLY A 59 17.42 -8.12 -2.63
C GLY A 59 17.45 -8.88 -3.96
N LEU A 60 16.84 -8.34 -5.01
CA LEU A 60 16.85 -8.93 -6.35
C LEU A 60 18.11 -8.48 -7.10
N SER A 61 18.84 -9.41 -7.72
CA SER A 61 20.09 -9.11 -8.42
C SER A 61 19.84 -8.74 -9.88
N HIS A 62 19.85 -7.43 -10.18
CA HIS A 62 19.54 -6.86 -11.49
C HIS A 62 18.29 -7.51 -12.12
N PRO A 63 17.11 -7.40 -11.47
CA PRO A 63 15.90 -7.99 -11.99
C PRO A 63 15.59 -7.41 -13.38
N TRP A 64 15.19 -8.25 -14.34
CA TRP A 64 15.05 -7.86 -15.74
C TRP A 64 13.61 -7.84 -16.24
N GLY A 65 12.91 -8.96 -16.15
CA GLY A 65 11.52 -9.11 -16.59
C GLY A 65 10.64 -9.68 -15.49
N MET A 66 9.33 -9.47 -15.61
CA MET A 66 8.33 -10.05 -14.71
C MET A 66 7.08 -10.55 -15.44
N ALA A 67 6.47 -11.59 -14.91
CA ALA A 67 5.21 -12.14 -15.40
C ALA A 67 4.27 -12.49 -14.25
N PHE A 68 3.01 -12.05 -14.37
CA PHE A 68 1.93 -12.42 -13.44
C PHE A 68 1.35 -13.77 -13.82
N ARG A 69 1.06 -14.58 -12.81
CA ARG A 69 0.38 -15.87 -12.95
C ARG A 69 -1.06 -15.77 -12.45
N ASP A 70 -1.92 -16.65 -12.95
CA ASP A 70 -3.35 -16.68 -12.62
C ASP A 70 -3.59 -17.01 -11.14
N ASN A 71 -2.62 -17.67 -10.50
CA ASN A 71 -2.65 -17.99 -9.07
C ASN A 71 -2.21 -16.83 -8.16
N GLY A 72 -1.87 -15.66 -8.72
CA GLY A 72 -1.39 -14.48 -7.99
C GLY A 72 0.11 -14.43 -7.75
N ASP A 73 0.88 -15.44 -8.19
CA ASP A 73 2.34 -15.39 -8.13
C ASP A 73 2.90 -14.39 -9.15
N ILE A 74 4.00 -13.73 -8.81
CA ILE A 74 4.80 -12.93 -9.74
C ILE A 74 6.14 -13.63 -9.93
N LEU A 75 6.45 -13.99 -11.18
CA LEU A 75 7.76 -14.52 -11.56
C LEU A 75 8.66 -13.35 -11.96
N VAL A 76 9.91 -13.35 -11.47
CA VAL A 76 10.90 -12.30 -11.78
C VAL A 76 12.23 -12.94 -12.18
N THR A 77 12.83 -12.51 -13.29
CA THR A 77 14.17 -12.95 -13.72
C THR A 77 15.25 -12.10 -13.06
N GLU A 78 16.33 -12.71 -12.57
CA GLU A 78 17.55 -12.04 -12.12
C GLU A 78 18.65 -12.20 -13.19
N ARG A 79 19.02 -11.10 -13.87
CA ARG A 79 19.87 -11.17 -15.07
C ARG A 79 21.20 -11.83 -14.82
N ASP A 80 21.93 -11.32 -13.83
CA ASP A 80 23.34 -11.67 -13.63
C ASP A 80 23.47 -13.04 -12.95
N ARG A 81 22.47 -13.44 -12.15
CA ARG A 81 22.41 -14.76 -11.51
C ARG A 81 21.90 -15.85 -12.44
N GLY A 82 21.11 -15.49 -13.45
CA GLY A 82 20.49 -16.45 -14.35
C GLY A 82 19.35 -17.23 -13.70
N THR A 83 18.67 -16.65 -12.72
CA THR A 83 17.68 -17.32 -11.86
C THR A 83 16.29 -16.72 -12.04
N VAL A 84 15.25 -17.51 -11.76
CA VAL A 84 13.85 -17.02 -11.70
C VAL A 84 13.39 -17.08 -10.24
N ARG A 85 12.94 -15.95 -9.72
CA ARG A 85 12.40 -15.78 -8.38
C ARG A 85 10.88 -15.73 -8.41
N VAL A 86 10.27 -16.07 -7.27
CA VAL A 86 8.82 -16.08 -7.09
C VAL A 86 8.48 -15.14 -5.95
N ILE A 87 7.58 -14.20 -6.20
CA ILE A 87 6.88 -13.43 -5.17
C ILE A 87 5.49 -14.03 -5.04
N ARG A 88 5.11 -14.40 -3.81
CA ARG A 88 3.78 -14.92 -3.47
C ARG A 88 3.25 -14.18 -2.25
N ASP A 89 1.99 -13.73 -2.32
CA ASP A 89 1.32 -12.99 -1.25
C ASP A 89 2.16 -11.80 -0.74
N GLY A 90 2.82 -11.09 -1.66
CA GLY A 90 3.68 -9.96 -1.37
C GLY A 90 5.02 -10.32 -0.69
N ARG A 91 5.46 -11.58 -0.75
CA ARG A 91 6.72 -12.04 -0.15
C ARG A 91 7.59 -12.77 -1.16
N LEU A 92 8.86 -12.39 -1.21
CA LEU A 92 9.89 -13.10 -1.98
C LEU A 92 10.16 -14.48 -1.35
N LEU A 93 10.00 -15.55 -2.12
CA LEU A 93 10.31 -16.89 -1.66
C LEU A 93 11.83 -17.10 -1.56
N GLU A 94 12.24 -17.89 -0.55
CA GLU A 94 13.64 -18.26 -0.32
C GLU A 94 14.19 -19.11 -1.47
N ARG A 95 13.37 -20.01 -2.01
CA ARG A 95 13.75 -20.89 -3.13
C ARG A 95 13.43 -20.24 -4.47
N GLU A 96 14.42 -20.24 -5.34
CA GLU A 96 14.26 -19.93 -6.76
C GLU A 96 13.64 -21.10 -7.54
N ILE A 97 13.14 -20.82 -8.75
CA ILE A 97 12.74 -21.86 -9.70
C ILE A 97 14.00 -22.52 -10.26
N THR A 98 14.03 -23.84 -10.18
CA THR A 98 15.13 -24.65 -10.73
C THR A 98 14.78 -25.20 -12.12
N GLY A 99 15.76 -25.72 -12.85
CA GLY A 99 15.54 -26.27 -14.20
C GLY A 99 15.55 -25.22 -15.32
N VAL A 100 15.84 -23.96 -15.01
CA VAL A 100 16.07 -22.91 -16.02
C VAL A 100 17.26 -23.26 -16.94
N PRO A 101 17.33 -22.74 -18.19
CA PRO A 101 18.43 -23.00 -19.12
C PRO A 101 19.80 -22.61 -18.55
N GLU A 102 20.88 -23.16 -19.11
CA GLU A 102 22.23 -22.67 -18.80
C GLU A 102 22.45 -21.28 -19.41
N VAL A 103 22.61 -20.27 -18.54
CA VAL A 103 22.70 -18.87 -18.93
C VAL A 103 24.14 -18.38 -18.92
N PHE A 104 24.57 -17.70 -20.00
CA PHE A 104 25.82 -16.96 -19.99
C PHE A 104 25.61 -15.57 -19.38
N SER A 105 26.18 -15.31 -18.20
CA SER A 105 26.07 -14.02 -17.48
C SER A 105 27.42 -13.36 -17.13
N ARG A 106 28.51 -13.77 -17.81
CA ARG A 106 29.88 -13.30 -17.50
C ARG A 106 30.28 -12.01 -18.23
N SER A 107 29.42 -11.46 -19.08
CA SER A 107 29.64 -10.21 -19.80
C SER A 107 28.63 -9.16 -19.38
N LEU A 108 29.02 -7.88 -19.47
CA LEU A 108 28.11 -6.77 -19.23
C LEU A 108 26.90 -6.87 -20.18
N ARG A 109 25.69 -6.80 -19.62
CA ARG A 109 24.38 -6.87 -20.31
C ARG A 109 23.93 -8.28 -20.73
N ALA A 110 24.80 -9.29 -20.64
CA ALA A 110 24.41 -10.69 -20.84
C ALA A 110 23.71 -11.27 -19.59
N GLY A 111 22.86 -12.27 -19.80
CA GLY A 111 22.22 -12.99 -18.69
C GLY A 111 20.83 -13.51 -19.04
N LEU A 112 20.03 -13.77 -18.01
CA LEU A 112 18.61 -14.12 -18.15
C LEU A 112 17.80 -12.83 -18.29
N MET A 113 17.08 -12.68 -19.39
CA MET A 113 16.41 -11.44 -19.73
C MET A 113 14.92 -11.54 -19.43
N ASP A 114 14.08 -11.67 -20.44
CA ASP A 114 12.64 -11.57 -20.23
C ASP A 114 11.99 -12.89 -19.84
N ILE A 115 10.81 -12.78 -19.26
CA ILE A 115 9.94 -13.89 -18.92
C ILE A 115 8.51 -13.58 -19.36
N ALA A 116 7.87 -14.56 -19.99
CA ALA A 116 6.45 -14.50 -20.32
C ALA A 116 5.78 -15.82 -19.99
N VAL A 117 4.49 -15.79 -19.68
CA VAL A 117 3.65 -16.98 -19.53
C VAL A 117 2.71 -17.11 -20.72
N HIS A 118 2.40 -18.34 -21.14
CA HIS A 118 1.46 -18.57 -22.23
C HIS A 118 0.06 -18.08 -21.83
N PRO A 119 -0.67 -17.36 -22.71
CA PRO A 119 -2.00 -16.80 -22.38
C PRO A 119 -3.05 -17.85 -21.97
N ASP A 120 -3.01 -19.05 -22.56
CA ASP A 120 -3.97 -20.12 -22.27
C ASP A 120 -3.56 -21.11 -21.16
N ASP A 121 -2.28 -21.15 -20.77
CA ASP A 121 -1.78 -22.02 -19.69
C ASP A 121 -0.57 -21.36 -19.03
N ASP A 122 -0.80 -20.68 -17.91
CA ASP A 122 0.22 -19.91 -17.18
C ASP A 122 1.37 -20.75 -16.59
N ARG A 123 1.32 -22.08 -16.77
CA ARG A 123 2.40 -23.02 -16.44
C ARG A 123 3.40 -23.16 -17.58
N ILE A 124 3.05 -22.78 -18.81
CA ILE A 124 4.00 -22.76 -19.92
C ILE A 124 4.73 -21.42 -19.86
N VAL A 125 6.03 -21.47 -19.56
CA VAL A 125 6.88 -20.30 -19.34
C VAL A 125 7.90 -20.17 -20.47
N TYR A 126 8.09 -18.95 -20.93
CA TYR A 126 9.05 -18.55 -21.96
C TYR A 126 10.13 -17.70 -21.31
N LEU A 127 11.39 -17.97 -21.65
CA LEU A 127 12.56 -17.26 -21.12
C LEU A 127 13.47 -16.87 -22.28
N THR A 128 13.86 -15.59 -22.33
CA THR A 128 14.96 -15.17 -23.20
C THR A 128 16.24 -15.05 -22.42
N TYR A 129 17.35 -15.48 -23.02
CA TYR A 129 18.64 -15.46 -22.33
C TYR A 129 19.81 -15.39 -23.31
N THR A 130 20.96 -14.95 -22.80
CA THR A 130 22.22 -15.01 -23.54
C THR A 130 22.77 -16.43 -23.53
N LYS A 131 22.94 -16.99 -24.73
CA LYS A 131 23.48 -18.32 -24.97
C LYS A 131 24.88 -18.21 -25.57
N SER A 132 25.84 -18.91 -24.98
CA SER A 132 27.16 -19.09 -25.57
C SER A 132 27.19 -20.26 -26.54
N PHE A 133 27.93 -20.12 -27.63
CA PHE A 133 28.22 -21.18 -28.57
C PHE A 133 29.66 -21.05 -29.10
N GLU A 134 30.23 -22.15 -29.58
CA GLU A 134 31.61 -22.15 -30.07
C GLU A 134 31.63 -21.83 -31.57
N ARG A 135 32.46 -20.85 -31.96
CA ARG A 135 32.67 -20.47 -33.37
C ARG A 135 34.12 -20.10 -33.61
N ASP A 136 34.70 -20.65 -34.68
CA ASP A 136 36.09 -20.41 -35.08
C ASP A 136 37.12 -20.62 -33.94
N GLY A 137 36.80 -21.54 -33.00
CA GLY A 137 37.62 -21.83 -31.82
C GLY A 137 37.52 -20.79 -30.69
N SER A 138 36.48 -19.95 -30.68
CA SER A 138 36.21 -18.93 -29.66
C SER A 138 34.75 -18.92 -29.21
N ASP A 139 34.51 -18.57 -27.96
CA ASP A 139 33.15 -18.37 -27.44
C ASP A 139 32.49 -17.16 -28.12
N SER A 140 31.34 -17.40 -28.75
CA SER A 140 30.46 -16.40 -29.32
C SER A 140 29.13 -16.40 -28.56
N LEU A 141 28.43 -15.26 -28.55
CA LEU A 141 27.17 -15.11 -27.82
C LEU A 141 26.03 -14.81 -28.80
N THR A 142 24.87 -15.41 -28.55
CA THR A 142 23.60 -15.08 -29.22
C THR A 142 22.46 -15.04 -28.20
N VAL A 143 21.26 -14.66 -28.64
CA VAL A 143 20.03 -14.72 -27.85
C VAL A 143 19.29 -16.01 -28.18
N ALA A 144 18.79 -16.70 -27.17
CA ALA A 144 17.88 -17.83 -27.31
C ALA A 144 16.56 -17.56 -26.60
N LEU A 145 15.51 -18.23 -27.09
CA LEU A 145 14.19 -18.32 -26.47
C LEU A 145 13.95 -19.77 -26.07
N ALA A 146 13.87 -19.99 -24.76
CA ALA A 146 13.50 -21.28 -24.18
C ALA A 146 12.02 -21.29 -23.81
N ARG A 147 11.40 -22.47 -23.92
CA ARG A 147 10.07 -22.78 -23.39
C ARG A 147 10.18 -23.95 -22.44
N GLY A 148 9.49 -23.89 -21.31
CA GLY A 148 9.37 -25.00 -20.37
C GLY A 148 8.03 -24.98 -19.64
N ARG A 149 7.80 -26.01 -18.84
CA ARG A 149 6.59 -26.17 -18.04
C ARG A 149 6.89 -26.10 -16.54
N LEU A 150 6.26 -25.15 -15.86
CA LEU A 150 6.45 -24.90 -14.43
C LEU A 150 5.57 -25.82 -13.59
N GLU A 151 6.20 -26.74 -12.85
CA GLU A 151 5.54 -27.67 -11.94
C GLU A 151 6.30 -27.77 -10.61
N GLY A 152 5.61 -27.51 -9.49
CA GLY A 152 6.18 -27.70 -8.15
C GLY A 152 7.44 -26.86 -7.85
N GLY A 153 7.62 -25.71 -8.52
CA GLY A 153 8.83 -24.88 -8.37
C GLY A 153 10.00 -25.29 -9.27
N VAL A 154 9.76 -26.15 -10.26
CA VAL A 154 10.77 -26.60 -11.22
C VAL A 154 10.25 -26.35 -12.64
N LEU A 155 11.10 -25.81 -13.51
CA LEU A 155 10.85 -25.75 -14.93
C LEU A 155 11.28 -27.08 -15.57
N THR A 156 10.32 -27.78 -16.16
CA THR A 156 10.46 -29.10 -16.80
C THR A 156 10.30 -28.97 -18.32
N ASP A 157 10.73 -29.99 -19.06
CA ASP A 157 10.64 -30.03 -20.52
C ASP A 157 11.21 -28.78 -21.22
N VAL A 158 12.30 -28.25 -20.67
CA VAL A 158 12.92 -27.01 -21.14
C VAL A 158 13.63 -27.24 -22.46
N GLN A 159 13.25 -26.47 -23.47
CA GLN A 159 13.79 -26.56 -24.82
C GLN A 159 13.99 -25.18 -25.41
N ASP A 160 15.10 -24.98 -26.11
CA ASP A 160 15.29 -23.82 -26.97
C ASP A 160 14.42 -23.98 -28.21
N ILE A 161 13.38 -23.17 -28.28
CA ILE A 161 12.43 -23.17 -29.39
C ILE A 161 12.86 -22.19 -30.48
N PHE A 162 13.75 -21.24 -30.15
CA PHE A 162 14.36 -20.34 -31.12
C PHE A 162 15.78 -19.95 -30.66
N THR A 163 16.71 -19.80 -31.60
CA THR A 163 18.07 -19.29 -31.38
C THR A 163 18.37 -18.30 -32.50
N ALA A 164 18.72 -17.06 -32.14
CA ALA A 164 18.94 -16.01 -33.12
C ALA A 164 20.18 -16.30 -33.99
N ASP A 165 20.00 -16.27 -35.31
CA ASP A 165 21.08 -16.10 -36.28
C ASP A 165 21.77 -14.75 -36.12
N GLY A 166 23.10 -14.79 -35.96
CA GLY A 166 23.96 -13.66 -35.65
C GLY A 166 24.68 -13.82 -34.31
N TRP A 167 25.65 -12.96 -34.03
CA TRP A 167 26.34 -12.94 -32.73
C TRP A 167 26.86 -11.54 -32.41
N ASP A 168 26.87 -11.20 -31.13
CA ASP A 168 27.39 -9.94 -30.61
C ASP A 168 27.98 -10.18 -29.22
N LEU A 169 29.05 -9.48 -28.88
CA LEU A 169 29.64 -9.48 -27.54
C LEU A 169 28.91 -8.52 -26.57
N GLY A 170 27.94 -7.76 -27.08
CA GLY A 170 27.25 -6.68 -26.39
C GLY A 170 25.75 -6.85 -26.16
N ILE A 171 25.14 -8.02 -26.40
CA ILE A 171 23.70 -8.30 -26.30
C ILE A 171 23.08 -7.64 -25.06
N ALA A 172 22.00 -6.89 -25.26
CA ALA A 172 21.37 -6.15 -24.16
C ALA A 172 19.84 -6.23 -24.11
N ALA A 173 19.20 -6.79 -25.14
CA ALA A 173 17.76 -6.71 -25.35
C ALA A 173 17.19 -8.02 -25.92
N SER A 174 16.18 -8.58 -25.25
CA SER A 174 15.37 -9.67 -25.78
C SER A 174 13.97 -9.71 -25.15
N LYS A 175 13.23 -8.61 -25.28
CA LYS A 175 11.90 -8.45 -24.69
C LYS A 175 10.88 -9.34 -25.42
N LEU A 176 9.99 -9.97 -24.66
CA LEU A 176 8.88 -10.80 -25.12
C LEU A 176 7.55 -10.07 -24.95
N HIS A 177 6.62 -10.31 -25.87
CA HIS A 177 5.24 -9.86 -25.72
C HIS A 177 4.29 -10.76 -26.51
N PHE A 178 3.32 -11.38 -25.83
CA PHE A 178 2.26 -12.11 -26.52
C PHE A 178 1.25 -11.15 -27.14
N ALA A 179 0.95 -11.36 -28.42
CA ALA A 179 -0.06 -10.63 -29.14
C ALA A 179 -1.47 -11.20 -28.88
N PRO A 180 -2.53 -10.40 -29.05
CA PRO A 180 -3.91 -10.87 -28.89
C PRO A 180 -4.30 -12.05 -29.80
N ASP A 181 -3.57 -12.26 -30.89
CA ASP A 181 -3.79 -13.38 -31.82
C ASP A 181 -3.05 -14.67 -31.42
N GLY A 182 -2.36 -14.68 -30.28
CA GLY A 182 -1.59 -15.82 -29.77
C GLY A 182 -0.17 -15.94 -30.32
N THR A 183 0.27 -15.02 -31.20
CA THR A 183 1.67 -14.95 -31.64
C THR A 183 2.55 -14.27 -30.59
N LEU A 184 3.85 -14.51 -30.66
CA LEU A 184 4.84 -14.00 -29.73
C LEU A 184 5.80 -13.05 -30.44
N PHE A 185 5.84 -11.80 -29.99
CA PHE A 185 6.85 -10.84 -30.39
C PHE A 185 8.10 -11.00 -29.54
N MET A 186 9.26 -10.94 -30.20
CA MET A 186 10.57 -11.01 -29.55
C MET A 186 11.50 -9.96 -30.14
N SER A 187 11.99 -9.02 -29.33
CA SER A 187 13.05 -8.11 -29.77
C SER A 187 14.41 -8.82 -29.79
N VAL A 188 15.28 -8.40 -30.69
CA VAL A 188 16.69 -8.80 -30.69
C VAL A 188 17.54 -7.57 -30.93
N GLY A 189 18.01 -6.94 -29.84
CA GLY A 189 18.92 -5.80 -29.93
C GLY A 189 20.38 -6.21 -30.08
N GLY A 190 21.30 -5.24 -30.02
CA GLY A 190 22.74 -5.50 -30.16
C GLY A 190 23.37 -5.00 -31.46
N SER A 191 22.65 -4.19 -32.23
CA SER A 191 23.17 -3.57 -33.45
C SER A 191 23.94 -2.29 -33.10
N TYR A 192 25.22 -2.39 -32.76
CA TYR A 192 26.02 -1.27 -32.25
C TYR A 192 27.14 -0.87 -33.19
N VAL A 193 27.17 0.41 -33.57
CA VAL A 193 28.29 0.96 -34.35
C VAL A 193 29.63 0.85 -33.59
N PHE A 194 29.64 1.07 -32.26
CA PHE A 194 30.86 0.95 -31.47
C PHE A 194 31.39 -0.48 -31.35
N ALA A 195 30.55 -1.49 -31.64
CA ALA A 195 30.93 -2.91 -31.65
C ALA A 195 31.07 -3.46 -33.09
N SER A 196 31.03 -2.59 -34.11
CA SER A 196 31.05 -2.96 -35.52
C SER A 196 29.89 -3.87 -35.96
N THR A 197 28.78 -3.88 -35.22
CA THR A 197 27.55 -4.64 -35.53
C THR A 197 26.40 -3.74 -35.98
N GLY A 198 26.62 -2.43 -36.11
CA GLY A 198 25.57 -1.47 -36.48
C GLY A 198 24.86 -1.81 -37.80
N GLU A 199 25.60 -2.31 -38.79
CA GLU A 199 25.03 -2.68 -40.09
C GLU A 199 24.06 -3.88 -40.01
N TYR A 200 24.11 -4.67 -38.93
CA TYR A 200 23.22 -5.82 -38.74
C TYR A 200 21.75 -5.40 -38.70
N ALA A 201 21.44 -4.18 -38.28
CA ALA A 201 20.06 -3.70 -38.30
C ALA A 201 19.46 -3.64 -39.70
N GLN A 202 20.28 -3.42 -40.73
CA GLN A 202 19.87 -3.37 -42.14
C GLN A 202 20.09 -4.71 -42.87
N ASP A 203 20.99 -5.55 -42.38
CA ASP A 203 21.25 -6.88 -42.95
C ASP A 203 20.05 -7.83 -42.68
N PRO A 204 19.41 -8.37 -43.73
CA PRO A 204 18.25 -9.25 -43.60
C PRO A 204 18.61 -10.70 -43.24
N SER A 205 19.90 -11.06 -43.26
CA SER A 205 20.41 -12.41 -42.97
C SER A 205 20.75 -12.65 -41.49
N THR A 206 20.42 -11.70 -40.62
CA THR A 206 20.67 -11.74 -39.17
C THR A 206 19.45 -11.21 -38.41
N HIS A 207 19.23 -11.74 -37.20
CA HIS A 207 18.14 -11.29 -36.33
C HIS A 207 18.49 -10.05 -35.51
N PHE A 208 19.75 -9.61 -35.49
CA PHE A 208 20.15 -8.44 -34.70
C PHE A 208 19.60 -7.13 -35.27
N GLY A 209 19.07 -6.28 -34.39
CA GLY A 209 18.40 -5.03 -34.79
C GLY A 209 17.05 -5.27 -35.45
N LYS A 210 16.34 -6.33 -35.05
CA LYS A 210 15.03 -6.73 -35.57
C LYS A 210 14.02 -6.92 -34.44
N LEU A 211 12.76 -6.74 -34.81
CA LEU A 211 11.64 -7.29 -34.06
C LEU A 211 11.12 -8.52 -34.80
N LEU A 212 11.02 -9.64 -34.09
CA LEU A 212 10.56 -10.91 -34.62
C LEU A 212 9.10 -11.17 -34.23
N ARG A 213 8.35 -11.84 -35.09
CA ARG A 213 7.01 -12.37 -34.79
C ARG A 213 6.98 -13.87 -35.01
N LEU A 214 6.78 -14.60 -33.92
CA LEU A 214 6.90 -16.04 -33.82
C LEU A 214 5.55 -16.67 -33.45
N ASN A 215 5.36 -17.93 -33.77
CA ASN A 215 4.33 -18.76 -33.14
C ASN A 215 4.77 -19.14 -31.72
N ALA A 216 3.85 -19.66 -30.91
CA ALA A 216 4.15 -20.16 -29.56
C ALA A 216 5.16 -21.33 -29.52
N ASP A 217 5.46 -21.96 -30.65
CA ASP A 217 6.48 -23.00 -30.81
C ASP A 217 7.84 -22.49 -31.32
N GLY A 218 7.99 -21.17 -31.53
CA GLY A 218 9.22 -20.52 -31.96
C GLY A 218 9.41 -20.43 -33.47
N GLY A 219 8.54 -21.05 -34.28
CA GLY A 219 8.57 -20.90 -35.74
C GLY A 219 8.05 -19.55 -36.23
N PRO A 220 8.28 -19.18 -37.51
CA PRO A 220 7.80 -17.92 -38.06
C PRO A 220 6.26 -17.90 -38.12
N ALA A 221 5.66 -16.77 -37.72
CA ALA A 221 4.21 -16.62 -37.71
C ALA A 221 3.62 -16.46 -39.11
N GLU A 222 2.39 -16.97 -39.32
CA GLU A 222 1.66 -16.76 -40.56
C GLU A 222 1.39 -15.25 -40.79
N GLY A 223 1.56 -14.80 -42.03
CA GLY A 223 1.37 -13.41 -42.40
C GLY A 223 2.55 -12.49 -42.09
N ASN A 224 3.69 -13.04 -41.66
CA ASN A 224 4.92 -12.25 -41.55
C ASN A 224 5.28 -11.60 -42.91
N PRO A 225 5.75 -10.35 -42.90
CA PRO A 225 5.93 -9.54 -44.11
C PRO A 225 6.95 -10.13 -45.09
N PHE A 226 7.89 -10.94 -44.60
CA PHE A 226 8.98 -11.50 -45.39
C PHE A 226 8.94 -13.04 -45.54
N LEU A 227 7.85 -13.70 -45.11
CA LEU A 227 7.76 -15.17 -45.04
C LEU A 227 8.01 -15.91 -46.38
N GLY A 228 7.87 -15.23 -47.52
CA GLY A 228 8.12 -15.78 -48.86
C GLY A 228 9.32 -15.18 -49.59
N ASP A 229 10.09 -14.31 -48.93
CA ASP A 229 11.26 -13.66 -49.52
C ASP A 229 12.53 -14.41 -49.11
N ALA A 230 13.28 -14.94 -50.08
CA ALA A 230 14.48 -15.72 -49.82
C ALA A 230 15.66 -14.88 -49.31
N ASP A 231 15.59 -13.56 -49.46
CA ASP A 231 16.64 -12.65 -49.00
C ASP A 231 16.52 -12.31 -47.50
N TYR A 232 15.39 -12.65 -46.87
CA TYR A 232 15.07 -12.32 -45.48
C TYR A 232 14.84 -13.56 -44.62
N LEU A 233 15.20 -13.48 -43.34
CA LEU A 233 14.78 -14.47 -42.36
C LEU A 233 13.27 -14.36 -42.11
N PRO A 234 12.51 -15.47 -42.17
CA PRO A 234 11.05 -15.46 -42.22
C PRO A 234 10.38 -14.97 -40.92
N GLU A 235 11.10 -14.97 -39.80
CA GLU A 235 10.65 -14.50 -38.49
C GLU A 235 10.64 -12.97 -38.38
N ILE A 236 11.36 -12.27 -39.26
CA ILE A 236 11.49 -10.81 -39.20
C ILE A 236 10.12 -10.15 -39.44
N TYR A 237 9.71 -9.31 -38.50
CA TYR A 237 8.51 -8.49 -38.61
C TYR A 237 8.83 -7.03 -38.94
N SER A 238 9.88 -6.47 -38.33
CA SER A 238 10.42 -5.16 -38.70
C SER A 238 11.93 -5.09 -38.45
N LEU A 239 12.61 -4.11 -39.08
CA LEU A 239 14.06 -3.99 -39.08
C LEU A 239 14.54 -2.54 -38.91
N GLY A 240 15.86 -2.32 -38.89
CA GLY A 240 16.42 -0.99 -38.71
C GLY A 240 16.36 -0.48 -37.27
N HIS A 241 16.33 -1.39 -36.29
CA HIS A 241 16.31 -1.07 -34.87
C HIS A 241 17.71 -1.13 -34.25
N ARG A 242 17.96 -0.36 -33.20
CA ARG A 242 19.23 -0.46 -32.44
C ARG A 242 19.15 -1.46 -31.30
N ASN A 243 18.28 -1.18 -30.33
CA ASN A 243 18.20 -1.89 -29.06
C ASN A 243 16.85 -1.69 -28.36
N GLN A 244 15.83 -2.45 -28.77
CA GLN A 244 14.46 -2.32 -28.28
C GLN A 244 14.29 -2.98 -26.89
N MET A 245 13.78 -2.25 -25.90
CA MET A 245 13.75 -2.67 -24.50
C MET A 245 12.36 -3.02 -23.97
N GLY A 246 11.32 -2.35 -24.44
CA GLY A 246 9.94 -2.56 -24.00
C GLY A 246 9.01 -2.75 -25.20
N LEU A 247 7.90 -3.45 -24.96
CA LEU A 247 6.82 -3.68 -25.92
C LEU A 247 5.48 -3.59 -25.19
N ALA A 248 4.52 -2.83 -25.73
CA ALA A 248 3.14 -2.85 -25.25
C ALA A 248 2.14 -2.54 -26.37
N TYR A 249 0.97 -3.16 -26.32
CA TYR A 249 -0.14 -2.76 -27.16
C TYR A 249 -0.84 -1.52 -26.59
N HIS A 250 -1.16 -0.58 -27.47
CA HIS A 250 -2.11 0.49 -27.12
C HIS A 250 -3.50 -0.13 -26.96
N PRO A 251 -4.18 0.06 -25.82
CA PRO A 251 -5.40 -0.67 -25.47
C PRO A 251 -6.58 -0.37 -26.40
N GLU A 252 -6.67 0.86 -26.94
CA GLU A 252 -7.76 1.25 -27.84
C GLU A 252 -7.46 1.01 -29.33
N THR A 253 -6.28 1.42 -29.83
CA THR A 253 -5.96 1.32 -31.26
C THR A 253 -5.46 -0.06 -31.67
N GLY A 254 -4.93 -0.84 -30.72
CA GLY A 254 -4.27 -2.11 -31.00
C GLY A 254 -2.91 -1.97 -31.70
N ASP A 255 -2.34 -0.76 -31.76
CA ASP A 255 -0.98 -0.56 -32.27
C ASP A 255 0.05 -1.11 -31.29
N LEU A 256 1.11 -1.75 -31.81
CA LEU A 256 2.24 -2.21 -31.00
C LEU A 256 3.26 -1.09 -30.85
N TRP A 257 3.52 -0.65 -29.62
CA TRP A 257 4.50 0.37 -29.26
C TRP A 257 5.76 -0.28 -28.71
N VAL A 258 6.92 0.30 -29.04
CA VAL A 258 8.22 -0.14 -28.52
C VAL A 258 9.05 1.03 -28.05
N THR A 259 9.86 0.81 -27.01
CA THR A 259 10.95 1.72 -26.64
C THR A 259 12.27 1.17 -27.17
N GLU A 260 13.18 2.05 -27.58
CA GLU A 260 14.53 1.66 -27.92
C GLU A 260 15.59 2.67 -27.48
N ASN A 261 16.80 2.17 -27.23
CA ASN A 261 17.91 3.00 -26.81
C ASN A 261 18.75 3.44 -28.01
N GLY A 262 19.01 4.74 -28.11
CA GLY A 262 20.11 5.33 -28.85
C GLY A 262 21.44 5.24 -28.09
N PRO A 263 22.56 5.70 -28.69
CA PRO A 263 23.83 5.89 -27.98
C PRO A 263 23.83 7.13 -27.04
N GLN A 264 24.13 8.34 -27.53
CA GLN A 264 24.02 9.59 -26.76
C GLN A 264 22.92 10.47 -27.34
N GLY A 265 21.75 10.45 -26.69
CA GLY A 265 20.53 11.07 -27.22
C GLY A 265 19.93 10.24 -28.36
N GLY A 266 18.69 10.57 -28.74
CA GLY A 266 17.96 9.85 -29.77
C GLY A 266 17.51 8.47 -29.31
N ASP A 267 17.09 8.36 -28.04
CA ASP A 267 16.22 7.25 -27.69
C ASP A 267 14.85 7.51 -28.27
N GLU A 268 14.11 6.43 -28.57
CA GLU A 268 12.87 6.52 -29.32
C GLU A 268 11.77 5.67 -28.70
N THR A 269 10.53 6.08 -28.94
CA THR A 269 9.39 5.20 -28.90
C THR A 269 8.68 5.23 -30.24
N ASN A 270 8.42 4.04 -30.75
CA ASN A 270 8.04 3.78 -32.12
C ASN A 270 6.73 2.96 -32.15
N ILE A 271 5.81 3.32 -33.06
CA ILE A 271 4.71 2.42 -33.43
C ILE A 271 5.21 1.45 -34.49
N ILE A 272 5.06 0.15 -34.23
CA ILE A 272 5.57 -0.89 -35.12
C ILE A 272 4.66 -1.10 -36.33
N ARG A 273 5.25 -1.06 -37.52
CA ARG A 273 4.62 -1.39 -38.80
C ARG A 273 5.21 -2.67 -39.38
N ALA A 274 4.36 -3.55 -39.90
CA ALA A 274 4.80 -4.78 -40.56
C ALA A 274 5.67 -4.44 -41.78
N GLY A 275 6.89 -4.99 -41.82
CA GLY A 275 7.88 -4.73 -42.86
C GLY A 275 8.57 -3.37 -42.76
N GLY A 276 8.26 -2.58 -41.73
CA GLY A 276 8.81 -1.24 -41.53
C GLY A 276 10.33 -1.27 -41.26
N ASN A 277 11.02 -0.24 -41.74
CA ASN A 277 12.44 -0.01 -41.49
C ASN A 277 12.62 1.29 -40.71
N TYR A 278 13.22 1.20 -39.52
CA TYR A 278 13.39 2.30 -38.57
C TYR A 278 14.75 3.02 -38.73
N GLY A 279 15.49 2.67 -39.78
CA GLY A 279 16.59 3.48 -40.30
C GLY A 279 17.95 3.30 -39.62
N TRP A 280 18.05 2.73 -38.41
CA TRP A 280 19.34 2.56 -37.74
C TRP A 280 20.30 1.66 -38.56
N PRO A 281 21.60 2.01 -38.70
CA PRO A 281 22.27 3.24 -38.28
C PRO A 281 22.35 4.29 -39.39
N VAL A 282 21.72 4.05 -40.55
CA VAL A 282 21.75 4.90 -41.74
C VAL A 282 21.14 6.27 -41.44
N ALA A 283 19.99 6.26 -40.74
CA ALA A 283 19.38 7.42 -40.11
C ALA A 283 19.42 7.30 -38.59
N SER A 284 19.75 8.39 -37.90
CA SER A 284 19.75 8.43 -36.44
C SER A 284 19.92 9.86 -35.94
N TYR A 285 19.11 10.25 -34.96
CA TYR A 285 19.29 11.52 -34.25
C TYR A 285 20.55 11.52 -33.37
N SER A 286 21.02 10.35 -32.94
CA SER A 286 22.03 10.16 -31.90
C SER A 286 23.46 10.56 -32.25
N ARG A 287 24.24 10.77 -31.19
CA ARG A 287 25.72 10.82 -31.24
C ARG A 287 26.32 9.53 -30.69
N GLN A 288 27.45 9.11 -31.24
CA GLN A 288 28.31 8.09 -30.64
C GLN A 288 28.83 8.55 -29.27
N TYR A 289 29.28 7.62 -28.42
CA TYR A 289 29.73 7.92 -27.04
C TYR A 289 30.96 8.85 -26.94
N ASN A 290 31.68 9.05 -28.04
CA ASN A 290 32.78 10.01 -28.15
C ASN A 290 32.30 11.43 -28.59
N GLY A 291 31.00 11.61 -28.82
CA GLY A 291 30.38 12.86 -29.23
C GLY A 291 30.21 13.07 -30.74
N ALA A 292 30.80 12.22 -31.59
CA ALA A 292 30.59 12.31 -33.05
C ALA A 292 29.15 11.93 -33.41
N PRO A 293 28.52 12.53 -34.46
CA PRO A 293 27.26 12.03 -34.98
C PRO A 293 27.35 10.54 -35.34
N VAL A 294 26.26 9.78 -35.16
CA VAL A 294 26.19 8.41 -35.69
C VAL A 294 26.22 8.44 -37.22
N THR A 295 25.48 9.36 -37.81
CA THR A 295 25.33 9.63 -39.24
C THR A 295 25.07 11.13 -39.40
N ASP A 296 25.37 11.68 -40.58
CA ASP A 296 25.01 13.07 -40.92
C ASP A 296 23.53 13.20 -41.33
N THR A 297 22.80 12.08 -41.37
CA THR A 297 21.40 11.99 -41.81
C THR A 297 20.50 11.66 -40.62
N PRO A 298 19.82 12.64 -40.00
CA PRO A 298 18.97 12.36 -38.84
C PRO A 298 17.71 11.56 -39.20
N TRP A 299 17.14 11.75 -40.40
CA TRP A 299 15.96 11.04 -40.88
C TRP A 299 15.96 10.96 -42.42
N LEU A 300 15.23 9.98 -42.97
CA LEU A 300 14.92 9.84 -44.40
C LEU A 300 13.46 9.47 -44.58
N ALA A 301 12.84 9.91 -45.68
CA ALA A 301 11.41 9.69 -45.94
C ALA A 301 11.03 8.22 -46.17
N GLU A 302 12.01 7.36 -46.49
CA GLU A 302 11.82 5.91 -46.65
C GLU A 302 11.82 5.13 -45.33
N PHE A 303 12.17 5.77 -44.21
CA PHE A 303 12.19 5.14 -42.89
C PHE A 303 11.05 5.63 -42.02
N GLU A 304 10.52 4.72 -41.21
CA GLU A 304 9.54 5.04 -40.18
C GLU A 304 10.13 6.03 -39.17
N GLN A 305 9.32 6.99 -38.72
CA GLN A 305 9.74 8.03 -37.79
C GLN A 305 9.32 7.69 -36.36
N PRO A 306 10.07 8.14 -35.35
CA PRO A 306 9.66 7.98 -33.96
C PRO A 306 8.47 8.87 -33.61
N GLU A 307 7.54 8.29 -32.84
CA GLU A 307 6.45 9.04 -32.22
C GLU A 307 6.99 9.96 -31.12
N ILE A 308 7.96 9.44 -30.36
CA ILE A 308 8.60 10.14 -29.25
C ILE A 308 10.11 9.99 -29.35
N LEU A 309 10.81 11.12 -29.21
CA LEU A 309 12.27 11.20 -29.21
C LEU A 309 12.76 11.79 -27.88
N TRP A 310 13.82 11.22 -27.29
CA TRP A 310 14.50 11.79 -26.12
C TRP A 310 15.88 12.34 -26.44
N TRP A 311 16.08 13.62 -26.10
CA TRP A 311 17.35 14.33 -26.20
C TRP A 311 17.52 15.30 -25.02
N PRO A 312 18.31 14.98 -23.98
CA PRO A 312 19.21 13.83 -23.86
C PRO A 312 18.48 12.49 -23.70
N SER A 313 19.21 11.40 -23.96
CA SER A 313 18.75 10.02 -23.77
C SER A 313 18.36 9.75 -22.31
N ILE A 314 17.26 9.04 -22.09
CA ILE A 314 16.79 8.57 -20.77
C ILE A 314 17.10 7.07 -20.55
N ALA A 315 17.63 6.41 -21.58
CA ALA A 315 17.77 4.96 -21.67
C ALA A 315 16.43 4.28 -21.32
N PRO A 316 15.40 4.42 -22.18
CA PRO A 316 14.07 3.91 -21.87
C PRO A 316 14.09 2.38 -21.79
N THR A 317 13.25 1.82 -20.94
CA THR A 317 13.18 0.37 -20.71
C THR A 317 11.75 -0.14 -20.93
N GLY A 318 11.18 -0.92 -20.02
CA GLY A 318 9.79 -1.35 -20.10
C GLY A 318 8.82 -0.19 -20.31
N LEU A 319 7.69 -0.47 -20.99
CA LEU A 319 6.62 0.49 -21.19
C LEU A 319 5.25 -0.17 -21.01
N THR A 320 4.26 0.59 -20.56
CA THR A 320 2.88 0.11 -20.46
C THR A 320 1.89 1.27 -20.54
N PHE A 321 0.73 1.03 -21.15
CA PHE A 321 -0.40 1.95 -21.09
C PHE A 321 -1.25 1.65 -19.87
N TYR A 322 -1.62 2.68 -19.11
CA TYR A 322 -2.44 2.50 -17.92
C TYR A 322 -3.93 2.46 -18.26
N THR A 323 -4.62 1.45 -17.74
CA THR A 323 -6.07 1.21 -17.90
C THR A 323 -6.79 0.94 -16.58
N GLY A 324 -6.06 0.88 -15.46
CA GLY A 324 -6.62 0.55 -14.14
C GLY A 324 -7.53 1.65 -13.56
N GLU A 325 -8.34 1.27 -12.57
CA GLU A 325 -9.30 2.17 -11.90
C GLU A 325 -8.73 2.88 -10.67
N HIS A 326 -7.56 2.45 -10.18
CA HIS A 326 -6.92 3.05 -9.00
C HIS A 326 -6.44 4.49 -9.26
N PHE A 327 -6.10 4.81 -10.52
CA PHE A 327 -5.75 6.17 -10.95
C PHE A 327 -6.57 6.58 -12.18
N PRO A 328 -7.85 6.96 -12.02
CA PRO A 328 -8.72 7.30 -13.17
C PRO A 328 -8.13 8.39 -14.07
N GLN A 329 -7.39 9.34 -13.49
CA GLN A 329 -6.73 10.43 -14.20
C GLN A 329 -5.51 9.99 -15.03
N TRP A 330 -5.00 8.77 -14.84
CA TRP A 330 -3.87 8.21 -15.59
C TRP A 330 -4.31 7.30 -16.75
N GLN A 331 -5.61 7.05 -16.89
CA GLN A 331 -6.11 6.14 -17.93
C GLN A 331 -5.79 6.68 -19.34
N GLY A 332 -5.18 5.82 -20.16
CA GLY A 332 -4.73 6.16 -21.51
C GLY A 332 -3.31 6.74 -21.59
N ASP A 333 -2.68 7.05 -20.46
CA ASP A 333 -1.30 7.53 -20.44
C ASP A 333 -0.30 6.39 -20.59
N LEU A 334 0.86 6.72 -21.17
CA LEU A 334 1.98 5.81 -21.34
C LEU A 334 2.99 6.00 -20.21
N PHE A 335 3.38 4.90 -19.58
CA PHE A 335 4.42 4.86 -18.56
C PHE A 335 5.66 4.18 -19.13
N VAL A 336 6.82 4.83 -19.02
CA VAL A 336 8.10 4.37 -19.56
C VAL A 336 9.14 4.35 -18.45
N GLY A 337 9.78 3.19 -18.22
CA GLY A 337 10.92 3.09 -17.32
C GLY A 337 12.15 3.83 -17.88
N SER A 338 12.88 4.54 -17.02
CA SER A 338 14.11 5.25 -17.38
C SER A 338 15.26 4.80 -16.49
N MET A 339 16.38 4.40 -17.10
CA MET A 339 17.56 4.02 -16.34
C MET A 339 18.42 5.22 -15.96
N MET A 340 18.55 6.22 -16.83
CA MET A 340 19.42 7.37 -16.62
C MET A 340 19.22 8.46 -17.66
N VAL A 341 19.29 9.72 -17.25
CA VAL A 341 19.25 10.87 -18.13
C VAL A 341 20.66 11.31 -18.52
N GLY A 342 20.93 11.44 -19.82
CA GLY A 342 22.18 11.97 -20.36
C GLY A 342 23.43 11.18 -19.95
N ARG A 343 23.29 9.87 -19.69
CA ARG A 343 24.32 8.99 -19.11
C ARG A 343 24.75 9.34 -17.69
N MET A 344 23.98 10.16 -16.97
CA MET A 344 24.24 10.49 -15.58
C MET A 344 23.66 9.41 -14.68
N GLN A 345 24.51 8.72 -13.93
CA GLN A 345 24.07 7.75 -12.94
C GLN A 345 23.15 8.40 -11.89
N ARG A 346 22.27 7.62 -11.26
CA ARG A 346 21.36 8.08 -10.19
C ARG A 346 20.32 9.11 -10.64
N THR A 347 19.94 9.09 -11.92
CA THR A 347 18.89 9.94 -12.51
C THR A 347 17.75 9.12 -13.15
N GLY A 348 17.71 7.82 -12.88
CA GLY A 348 16.60 6.97 -13.30
C GLY A 348 15.29 7.38 -12.63
N HIS A 349 14.19 7.11 -13.32
CA HIS A 349 12.84 7.53 -12.95
C HIS A 349 11.80 6.72 -13.73
N LEU A 350 10.52 6.91 -13.42
CA LEU A 350 9.42 6.50 -14.28
C LEU A 350 8.90 7.74 -15.01
N GLU A 351 8.81 7.71 -16.32
CA GLU A 351 8.25 8.83 -17.10
C GLU A 351 6.81 8.52 -17.51
N ARG A 352 5.86 9.37 -17.10
CA ARG A 352 4.47 9.35 -17.54
C ARG A 352 4.32 10.32 -18.72
N ILE A 353 3.71 9.86 -19.80
CA ILE A 353 3.49 10.62 -21.03
C ILE A 353 1.99 10.73 -21.24
N ILE A 354 1.53 11.97 -21.37
CA ILE A 354 0.11 12.34 -21.41
C ILE A 354 -0.27 12.63 -22.85
N PHE A 355 -1.34 11.99 -23.32
CA PHE A 355 -1.88 12.20 -24.66
C PHE A 355 -3.21 12.95 -24.61
N ASN A 356 -3.47 13.76 -25.64
CA ASN A 356 -4.81 14.27 -25.85
C ASN A 356 -5.68 13.22 -26.58
N ARG A 357 -6.98 13.53 -26.76
CA ARG A 357 -7.94 12.63 -27.45
C ARG A 357 -7.62 12.33 -28.92
N ARG A 358 -6.66 13.03 -29.54
CA ARG A 358 -6.17 12.73 -30.90
C ARG A 358 -4.94 11.82 -30.89
N GLY A 359 -4.48 11.37 -29.72
CA GLY A 359 -3.25 10.58 -29.58
C GLY A 359 -1.97 11.42 -29.68
N GLU A 360 -2.06 12.75 -29.58
CA GLU A 360 -0.88 13.63 -29.62
C GLU A 360 -0.34 13.85 -28.21
N GLU A 361 0.98 13.81 -28.05
CA GLU A 361 1.66 14.13 -26.79
C GLU A 361 1.35 15.58 -26.36
N VAL A 362 0.92 15.76 -25.11
CA VAL A 362 0.65 17.08 -24.52
C VAL A 362 1.38 17.35 -23.20
N GLY A 363 2.04 16.35 -22.63
CA GLY A 363 2.82 16.53 -21.41
C GLY A 363 3.65 15.32 -21.05
N ARG A 364 4.69 15.55 -20.23
CA ARG A 364 5.49 14.52 -19.59
C ARG A 364 5.70 14.85 -18.12
N GLU A 365 5.71 13.82 -17.29
CA GLU A 365 5.94 13.92 -15.87
C GLU A 365 6.97 12.88 -15.44
N TRP A 366 7.97 13.29 -14.67
CA TRP A 366 8.96 12.38 -14.08
C TRP A 366 8.54 12.01 -12.67
N LEU A 367 8.29 10.73 -12.47
CA LEU A 367 7.91 10.13 -11.21
C LEU A 367 9.09 9.38 -10.60
N LEU A 368 9.10 9.25 -9.28
CA LEU A 368 10.08 8.44 -8.53
C LEU A 368 11.54 8.92 -8.62
N THR A 369 11.79 10.17 -9.05
CA THR A 369 13.14 10.74 -9.16
C THR A 369 13.90 10.72 -7.83
N ASP A 370 13.18 10.85 -6.72
CA ASP A 370 13.75 10.86 -5.37
C ASP A 370 14.34 9.51 -4.97
N LEU A 371 13.87 8.41 -5.58
CA LEU A 371 14.42 7.08 -5.34
C LEU A 371 15.80 6.91 -5.98
N ARG A 372 16.12 7.70 -7.02
CA ARG A 372 17.39 7.63 -7.78
C ARG A 372 17.73 6.25 -8.35
N GLN A 373 16.72 5.39 -8.46
CA GLN A 373 16.80 4.02 -8.93
C GLN A 373 16.77 3.99 -10.46
N ARG A 374 17.54 3.09 -11.07
CA ARG A 374 17.39 2.78 -12.49
C ARG A 374 16.12 1.95 -12.69
N ILE A 375 15.12 2.43 -13.42
CA ILE A 375 13.89 1.66 -13.66
C ILE A 375 14.08 0.76 -14.89
N ARG A 376 13.85 -0.54 -14.71
CA ARG A 376 14.00 -1.60 -15.72
C ARG A 376 12.71 -1.97 -16.42
N GLU A 377 11.65 -2.13 -15.65
CA GLU A 377 10.40 -2.68 -16.16
C GLU A 377 9.25 -1.95 -15.51
N VAL A 378 8.15 -1.77 -16.26
CA VAL A 378 6.89 -1.27 -15.74
C VAL A 378 5.74 -2.04 -16.38
N VAL A 379 4.90 -2.64 -15.55
CA VAL A 379 3.77 -3.47 -15.99
C VAL A 379 2.55 -3.11 -15.12
N GLN A 380 1.38 -3.01 -15.72
CA GLN A 380 0.13 -2.99 -14.96
C GLN A 380 -0.22 -4.41 -14.50
N GLY A 381 -0.36 -4.60 -13.19
CA GLY A 381 -0.81 -5.86 -12.61
C GLY A 381 -2.29 -6.16 -12.92
N PRO A 382 -2.73 -7.41 -12.76
CA PRO A 382 -4.14 -7.79 -12.95
C PRO A 382 -5.07 -7.13 -11.92
N ASP A 383 -4.53 -6.60 -10.83
CA ASP A 383 -5.22 -5.82 -9.81
C ASP A 383 -5.33 -4.31 -10.15
N GLY A 384 -4.79 -3.88 -11.30
CA GLY A 384 -4.90 -2.49 -11.77
C GLY A 384 -3.87 -1.52 -11.18
N TYR A 385 -2.89 -1.99 -10.40
CA TYR A 385 -1.75 -1.18 -9.95
C TYR A 385 -0.58 -1.24 -10.94
N LEU A 386 0.33 -0.27 -10.87
CA LEU A 386 1.60 -0.31 -11.60
C LEU A 386 2.68 -0.99 -10.77
N TYR A 387 3.40 -1.92 -11.38
CA TYR A 387 4.53 -2.64 -10.80
C TYR A 387 5.81 -2.31 -11.54
N LEU A 388 6.91 -2.13 -10.79
CA LEU A 388 8.19 -1.70 -11.34
C LEU A 388 9.34 -2.56 -10.84
N LEU A 389 10.31 -2.84 -11.72
CA LEU A 389 11.60 -3.42 -11.35
C LEU A 389 12.71 -2.36 -11.38
N THR A 390 13.64 -2.42 -10.43
CA THR A 390 14.85 -1.57 -10.43
C THR A 390 16.11 -2.34 -10.88
N ASP A 391 16.89 -1.80 -11.82
CA ASP A 391 18.13 -2.40 -12.38
C ASP A 391 19.34 -2.08 -11.50
N GLU A 392 19.38 -2.63 -10.29
CA GLU A 392 20.49 -2.46 -9.33
C GLU A 392 20.97 -3.81 -8.77
N ASP A 393 22.15 -3.82 -8.13
CA ASP A 393 22.68 -5.01 -7.43
C ASP A 393 21.75 -5.49 -6.30
N ASP A 394 21.13 -4.52 -5.60
CA ASP A 394 20.09 -4.70 -4.57
C ASP A 394 18.77 -4.12 -5.10
N GLY A 395 18.29 -4.71 -6.19
CA GLY A 395 17.09 -4.31 -6.89
C GLY A 395 15.81 -4.70 -6.14
N ALA A 396 14.70 -4.09 -6.57
CA ALA A 396 13.40 -4.26 -5.94
C ALA A 396 12.27 -4.42 -6.97
N LEU A 397 11.21 -5.09 -6.52
CA LEU A 397 9.87 -5.01 -7.10
C LEU A 397 9.07 -4.00 -6.28
N LEU A 398 8.63 -2.93 -6.93
CA LEU A 398 7.83 -1.86 -6.34
C LEU A 398 6.40 -1.91 -6.88
N ARG A 399 5.41 -1.51 -6.07
CA ARG A 399 4.03 -1.27 -6.47
C ARG A 399 3.65 0.19 -6.21
N ILE A 400 2.94 0.81 -7.15
CA ILE A 400 2.40 2.17 -6.99
C ILE A 400 0.92 2.07 -6.64
N GLU A 401 0.52 2.67 -5.51
CA GLU A 401 -0.84 2.75 -4.99
C GLU A 401 -1.26 4.22 -4.80
N PRO A 402 -2.57 4.53 -4.76
CA PRO A 402 -3.04 5.82 -4.29
C PRO A 402 -2.58 6.05 -2.85
N ALA A 403 -1.93 7.18 -2.60
CA ALA A 403 -1.72 7.64 -1.23
C ALA A 403 -3.02 8.25 -0.74
N ASN A 404 -3.97 7.42 -0.32
CA ASN A 404 -5.18 7.92 0.33
C ASN A 404 -4.87 8.17 1.80
N ALA A 405 -5.12 9.39 2.28
CA ALA A 405 -5.39 9.60 3.69
C ALA A 405 -6.65 8.77 4.01
N ILE A 406 -6.70 8.10 5.17
CA ILE A 406 -7.94 7.43 5.59
C ILE A 406 -8.99 8.53 5.81
N THR A 407 -9.74 8.85 4.75
CA THR A 407 -10.87 9.78 4.73
C THR A 407 -12.20 9.01 4.64
N ALA A 408 -12.13 7.73 4.28
CA ALA A 408 -13.27 6.82 4.26
C ALA A 408 -13.48 6.16 5.64
N PRO A 409 -14.74 6.03 6.11
CA PRO A 409 -15.06 5.28 7.33
C PRO A 409 -14.70 3.78 7.19
N PRO A 410 -14.62 3.02 8.30
CA PRO A 410 -14.26 1.61 8.29
C PRO A 410 -15.03 0.79 7.24
N SER A 411 -14.32 -0.13 6.59
CA SER A 411 -14.88 -1.03 5.57
C SER A 411 -16.07 -1.83 6.11
N THR A 412 -17.11 -1.99 5.29
CA THR A 412 -18.37 -2.68 5.60
C THR A 412 -18.26 -4.22 5.61
N SER A 413 -17.07 -4.80 5.36
CA SER A 413 -16.94 -6.22 4.98
C SER A 413 -15.90 -7.06 5.73
N ALA A 414 -15.14 -6.51 6.69
CA ALA A 414 -14.07 -7.27 7.37
C ALA A 414 -14.34 -7.44 8.86
N ALA A 415 -14.43 -8.68 9.32
CA ALA A 415 -14.37 -9.01 10.74
C ALA A 415 -12.92 -8.92 11.21
N ALA A 416 -12.59 -7.92 12.03
CA ALA A 416 -11.30 -7.87 12.70
C ALA A 416 -11.16 -9.05 13.66
N GLY A 417 -10.02 -9.75 13.64
CA GLY A 417 -9.74 -10.85 14.55
C GLY A 417 -9.93 -10.43 16.01
N ARG A 418 -10.91 -11.04 16.69
CA ARG A 418 -11.22 -10.71 18.09
C ARG A 418 -10.42 -11.59 19.05
N LEU A 419 -10.06 -11.01 20.18
CA LEU A 419 -9.36 -11.72 21.24
C LEU A 419 -10.27 -12.76 21.88
N THR A 420 -9.84 -14.02 21.86
CA THR A 420 -10.48 -15.12 22.58
C THR A 420 -9.98 -15.26 24.01
N GLU A 421 -8.87 -14.60 24.34
CA GLU A 421 -8.23 -14.58 25.66
C GLU A 421 -8.03 -13.13 26.13
N PRO A 422 -8.12 -12.86 27.44
CA PRO A 422 -7.94 -11.50 27.95
C PRO A 422 -6.48 -11.04 27.87
N ARG A 423 -6.24 -9.86 27.28
CA ARG A 423 -4.95 -9.16 27.40
C ARG A 423 -4.71 -8.75 28.85
N LEU A 424 -5.75 -8.27 29.53
CA LEU A 424 -5.74 -8.00 30.97
C LEU A 424 -6.80 -8.85 31.67
N PRO A 425 -6.42 -9.91 32.42
CA PRO A 425 -7.39 -10.70 33.16
C PRO A 425 -8.03 -9.86 34.29
N PRO A 426 -9.26 -10.19 34.72
CA PRO A 426 -9.88 -9.59 35.90
C PRO A 426 -8.93 -9.59 37.11
N LEU A 427 -8.81 -8.45 37.81
CA LEU A 427 -7.90 -8.34 38.95
C LEU A 427 -8.41 -9.20 40.12
N PRO A 428 -7.65 -10.19 40.63
CA PRO A 428 -8.07 -11.00 41.76
C PRO A 428 -8.23 -10.15 43.03
N GLU A 429 -9.30 -10.37 43.80
CA GLU A 429 -9.59 -9.62 45.04
C GLU A 429 -8.45 -9.63 46.07
N ALA A 430 -7.65 -10.70 46.07
CA ALA A 430 -6.49 -10.84 46.94
C ALA A 430 -5.36 -9.84 46.61
N GLU A 431 -5.35 -9.28 45.40
CA GLU A 431 -4.35 -8.32 44.91
C GLU A 431 -4.80 -6.87 45.06
N TRP A 432 -6.02 -6.62 45.56
CA TRP A 432 -6.58 -5.28 45.60
C TRP A 432 -5.94 -4.40 46.66
N THR A 433 -5.60 -3.17 46.27
CA THR A 433 -5.33 -2.09 47.23
C THR A 433 -6.62 -1.59 47.87
N GLU A 434 -6.50 -0.82 48.95
CA GLU A 434 -7.66 -0.18 49.61
C GLU A 434 -8.44 0.73 48.64
N ASP A 435 -7.74 1.50 47.81
CA ASP A 435 -8.34 2.36 46.79
C ASP A 435 -9.11 1.56 45.73
N GLN A 436 -8.57 0.42 45.30
CA GLN A 436 -9.21 -0.45 44.30
C GLN A 436 -10.47 -1.10 44.87
N ARG A 437 -10.42 -1.54 46.13
CA ARG A 437 -11.58 -2.07 46.86
C ARG A 437 -12.67 -1.02 47.02
N ALA A 438 -12.31 0.19 47.44
CA ALA A 438 -13.25 1.31 47.57
C ALA A 438 -13.83 1.74 46.22
N ALA A 439 -13.09 1.65 45.12
CA ALA A 439 -13.61 1.90 43.78
C ALA A 439 -14.59 0.79 43.34
N PHE A 440 -14.25 -0.48 43.58
CA PHE A 440 -15.13 -1.59 43.27
C PHE A 440 -16.46 -1.48 44.02
N GLU A 441 -16.43 -1.28 45.35
CA GLU A 441 -17.62 -1.14 46.19
C GLU A 441 -18.53 0.01 45.76
N ARG A 442 -17.97 1.11 45.21
CA ARG A 442 -18.75 2.27 44.74
C ARG A 442 -19.55 2.01 43.46
N HIS A 443 -19.07 1.10 42.60
CA HIS A 443 -19.65 0.83 41.27
C HIS A 443 -20.22 -0.58 41.13
N GLN A 444 -20.08 -1.42 42.15
CA GLN A 444 -20.72 -2.72 42.18
C GLN A 444 -22.25 -2.55 42.16
N GLY A 445 -22.92 -3.26 41.26
CA GLY A 445 -24.39 -3.22 41.13
C GLY A 445 -24.92 -2.22 40.09
N ASP A 446 -24.05 -1.53 39.36
CA ASP A 446 -24.42 -0.52 38.35
C ASP A 446 -24.95 -1.08 37.03
N GLY A 447 -25.06 -2.40 36.94
CA GLY A 447 -25.46 -3.09 35.71
C GLY A 447 -24.30 -3.45 34.78
N HIS A 448 -23.05 -3.15 35.13
CA HIS A 448 -21.85 -3.65 34.45
C HIS A 448 -21.55 -5.12 34.80
N SER A 449 -20.81 -5.83 33.93
CA SER A 449 -20.30 -7.18 34.18
C SER A 449 -19.15 -7.18 35.20
N ASP A 450 -19.03 -8.24 35.99
CA ASP A 450 -18.02 -8.38 37.04
C ASP A 450 -16.60 -8.36 36.45
N ASN A 451 -16.36 -9.05 35.34
CA ASN A 451 -15.08 -9.02 34.62
C ASN A 451 -14.68 -7.61 34.18
N VAL A 452 -15.64 -6.79 33.73
CA VAL A 452 -15.37 -5.39 33.36
C VAL A 452 -14.95 -4.59 34.59
N LEU A 453 -15.73 -4.66 35.67
CA LEU A 453 -15.44 -3.89 36.87
C LEU A 453 -14.10 -4.30 37.48
N ARG A 454 -13.84 -5.61 37.64
CA ARG A 454 -12.57 -6.15 38.14
C ARG A 454 -11.36 -5.79 37.29
N THR A 455 -11.51 -5.67 35.97
CA THR A 455 -10.40 -5.26 35.09
C THR A 455 -10.13 -3.76 35.21
N ILE A 456 -11.17 -2.93 35.24
CA ILE A 456 -11.01 -1.46 35.17
C ILE A 456 -10.61 -0.87 36.52
N VAL A 457 -10.97 -1.48 37.65
CA VAL A 457 -10.52 -1.04 38.98
C VAL A 457 -9.00 -1.13 39.16
N ARG A 458 -8.25 -1.77 38.26
CA ARG A 458 -6.78 -1.61 38.17
C ARG A 458 -6.37 -0.14 38.14
N VAL A 459 -7.21 0.71 37.55
CA VAL A 459 -7.10 2.17 37.54
C VAL A 459 -8.38 2.78 38.15
N PRO A 460 -8.45 2.98 39.48
CA PRO A 460 -9.64 3.51 40.17
C PRO A 460 -10.16 4.83 39.59
N ALA A 461 -9.25 5.73 39.22
CA ALA A 461 -9.61 7.02 38.64
C ALA A 461 -10.24 6.91 37.23
N LEU A 462 -9.96 5.83 36.49
CA LEU A 462 -10.61 5.54 35.22
C LEU A 462 -12.00 4.95 35.46
N ALA A 463 -12.15 3.99 36.39
CA ALA A 463 -13.45 3.45 36.79
C ALA A 463 -14.42 4.57 37.21
N ASP A 464 -13.93 5.50 38.05
CA ASP A 464 -14.69 6.67 38.50
C ASP A 464 -15.10 7.64 37.39
N GLN A 465 -14.44 7.59 36.24
CA GLN A 465 -14.73 8.45 35.10
C GLN A 465 -15.73 7.83 34.13
N ILE A 466 -15.67 6.52 33.90
CA ILE A 466 -16.43 5.87 32.82
C ILE A 466 -17.75 5.26 33.33
N LEU A 467 -17.76 4.65 34.52
CA LEU A 467 -18.92 3.88 34.99
C LEU A 467 -20.14 4.77 35.35
N PRO A 468 -19.99 5.98 35.92
CA PRO A 468 -21.15 6.80 36.28
C PRO A 468 -22.05 7.18 35.10
N PHE A 469 -21.48 7.45 33.92
CA PHE A 469 -22.31 7.83 32.76
C PHE A 469 -23.04 6.62 32.17
N GLY A 470 -22.39 5.44 32.16
CA GLY A 470 -23.06 4.18 31.87
C GLY A 470 -24.25 3.92 32.78
N ARG A 471 -24.12 4.18 34.09
CA ARG A 471 -25.21 4.06 35.06
C ARG A 471 -26.37 5.01 34.75
N TYR A 472 -26.09 6.28 34.45
CA TYR A 472 -27.09 7.26 34.00
C TYR A 472 -27.83 6.73 32.76
N LEU A 473 -27.09 6.30 31.74
CA LEU A 473 -27.69 5.77 30.53
C LEU A 473 -28.56 4.55 30.82
N ALA A 474 -28.14 3.68 31.74
CA ALA A 474 -28.83 2.45 32.12
C ALA A 474 -30.04 2.63 33.05
N GLN A 475 -30.10 3.71 33.85
CA GLN A 475 -31.13 3.86 34.88
C GLN A 475 -31.95 5.15 34.79
N GLU A 476 -31.37 6.23 34.27
CA GLU A 476 -31.92 7.60 34.36
C GLU A 476 -32.17 8.26 32.99
N SER A 477 -31.63 7.74 31.90
CA SER A 477 -31.87 8.30 30.57
C SER A 477 -33.34 8.26 30.18
N THR A 478 -33.74 9.19 29.31
CA THR A 478 -35.14 9.39 28.91
C THR A 478 -35.68 8.32 27.93
N LEU A 479 -34.82 7.40 27.47
CA LEU A 479 -35.21 6.33 26.55
C LEU A 479 -36.01 5.24 27.26
N SER A 480 -36.93 4.58 26.55
CA SER A 480 -37.54 3.35 27.07
C SER A 480 -36.47 2.24 27.23
N PRO A 481 -36.65 1.29 28.17
CA PRO A 481 -35.77 0.13 28.29
C PRO A 481 -35.55 -0.60 26.95
N ARG A 482 -36.64 -0.78 26.17
CA ARG A 482 -36.61 -1.39 24.84
C ARG A 482 -35.72 -0.64 23.85
N HIS A 483 -35.96 0.65 23.62
CA HIS A 483 -35.18 1.41 22.64
C HIS A 483 -33.70 1.54 23.05
N ARG A 484 -33.44 1.62 24.34
CA ARG A 484 -32.08 1.62 24.89
C ARG A 484 -31.36 0.30 24.63
N ALA A 485 -32.03 -0.83 24.88
CA ALA A 485 -31.47 -2.15 24.61
C ALA A 485 -31.20 -2.37 23.11
N ILE A 486 -32.09 -1.89 22.22
CA ILE A 486 -31.88 -1.91 20.76
C ILE A 486 -30.57 -1.21 20.39
N LEU A 487 -30.38 0.03 20.86
CA LEU A 487 -29.18 0.82 20.55
C LEU A 487 -27.91 0.17 21.11
N ILE A 488 -27.93 -0.31 22.36
CA ILE A 488 -26.77 -0.93 23.00
C ILE A 488 -26.38 -2.23 22.29
N LEU A 489 -27.34 -3.14 22.07
CA LEU A 489 -27.07 -4.44 21.45
C LEU A 489 -26.63 -4.30 19.99
N ARG A 490 -27.27 -3.41 19.22
CA ARG A 490 -26.82 -3.12 17.85
C ARG A 490 -25.40 -2.58 17.86
N THR A 491 -25.09 -1.61 18.71
CA THR A 491 -23.74 -1.04 18.79
C THR A 491 -22.71 -2.08 19.26
N ALA A 492 -23.07 -2.96 20.20
CA ALA A 492 -22.20 -4.06 20.63
C ALA A 492 -21.93 -5.06 19.50
N TRP A 493 -22.92 -5.32 18.63
CA TRP A 493 -22.72 -6.11 17.40
C TRP A 493 -21.81 -5.40 16.39
N LEU A 494 -22.03 -4.12 16.12
CA LEU A 494 -21.20 -3.33 15.19
C LEU A 494 -19.74 -3.29 15.67
N ALA A 495 -19.52 -3.04 16.95
CA ALA A 495 -18.19 -3.04 17.54
C ALA A 495 -17.63 -4.45 17.80
N GLN A 496 -18.44 -5.50 17.58
CA GLN A 496 -18.07 -6.90 17.84
C GLN A 496 -17.57 -7.10 19.27
N SER A 497 -18.27 -6.51 20.24
CA SER A 497 -17.93 -6.56 21.66
C SER A 497 -18.70 -7.67 22.37
N ALA A 498 -18.05 -8.82 22.55
CA ALA A 498 -18.65 -9.99 23.18
C ALA A 498 -19.10 -9.73 24.62
N SER A 499 -18.33 -8.96 25.40
CA SER A 499 -18.64 -8.65 26.80
C SER A 499 -19.89 -7.78 26.94
N LEU A 500 -19.99 -6.71 26.15
CA LEU A 500 -21.18 -5.86 26.12
C LEU A 500 -22.41 -6.63 25.62
N TRP A 501 -22.27 -7.37 24.52
CA TRP A 501 -23.37 -8.18 23.99
C TRP A 501 -23.88 -9.17 25.04
N ALA A 502 -22.99 -9.97 25.63
CA ALA A 502 -23.38 -10.98 26.61
C ALA A 502 -24.08 -10.38 27.84
N THR A 503 -23.58 -9.25 28.34
CA THR A 503 -24.15 -8.54 29.49
C THR A 503 -25.57 -8.04 29.20
N HIS A 504 -25.77 -7.40 28.06
CA HIS A 504 -27.05 -6.78 27.71
C HIS A 504 -28.07 -7.77 27.15
N ALA A 505 -27.63 -8.77 26.37
CA ALA A 505 -28.52 -9.77 25.78
C ALA A 505 -29.07 -10.72 26.85
N SER A 506 -28.27 -11.05 27.88
CA SER A 506 -28.74 -11.87 29.01
C SER A 506 -29.87 -11.19 29.81
N ARG A 507 -30.03 -9.87 29.69
CA ARG A 507 -31.09 -9.07 30.33
C ARG A 507 -32.12 -8.53 29.34
N ALA A 508 -32.15 -9.03 28.10
CA ALA A 508 -33.04 -8.51 27.06
C ALA A 508 -34.53 -8.62 27.42
N ASN A 509 -34.91 -9.65 28.20
CA ASN A 509 -36.28 -9.82 28.70
C ASN A 509 -36.74 -8.67 29.61
N ASP A 510 -35.83 -8.02 30.33
CA ASP A 510 -36.15 -6.86 31.19
C ASP A 510 -36.48 -5.60 30.36
N SER A 511 -36.22 -5.66 29.04
CA SER A 511 -36.39 -4.58 28.08
C SER A 511 -37.45 -4.88 27.01
N ASP A 512 -38.37 -5.82 27.27
CA ASP A 512 -39.42 -6.24 26.34
C ASP A 512 -38.89 -6.67 24.96
N LEU A 513 -37.68 -7.26 24.90
CA LEU A 513 -37.12 -7.87 23.68
C LEU A 513 -37.26 -9.39 23.74
N THR A 514 -37.80 -9.98 22.68
CA THR A 514 -37.83 -11.44 22.51
C THR A 514 -36.46 -11.97 22.09
N ALA A 515 -36.21 -13.27 22.31
CA ALA A 515 -34.96 -13.90 21.87
C ALA A 515 -34.72 -13.78 20.35
N ASN A 516 -35.81 -13.81 19.55
CA ASN A 516 -35.71 -13.64 18.10
C ASN A 516 -35.37 -12.20 17.72
N GLU A 517 -35.95 -11.22 18.42
CA GLU A 517 -35.59 -9.81 18.21
C GLU A 517 -34.12 -9.54 18.57
N VAL A 518 -33.58 -10.18 19.62
CA VAL A 518 -32.16 -10.07 19.95
C VAL A 518 -31.27 -10.53 18.78
N LEU A 519 -31.63 -11.61 18.08
CA LEU A 519 -30.92 -12.05 16.86
C LEU A 519 -31.09 -11.05 15.71
N HIS A 520 -32.31 -10.54 15.48
CA HIS A 520 -32.58 -9.55 14.44
C HIS A 520 -31.82 -8.22 14.65
N LEU A 521 -31.37 -7.90 15.87
CA LEU A 521 -30.50 -6.74 16.12
C LEU A 521 -29.14 -6.90 15.44
N ALA A 522 -28.63 -8.13 15.31
CA ALA A 522 -27.40 -8.41 14.56
C ALA A 522 -27.61 -8.27 13.04
N GLU A 523 -28.79 -8.62 12.54
CA GLU A 523 -29.17 -8.45 11.12
C GLU A 523 -29.39 -6.97 10.74
N GLY A 524 -29.82 -6.14 11.70
CA GLY A 524 -29.95 -4.69 11.53
C GLY A 524 -31.32 -4.23 11.00
N PRO A 525 -31.41 -3.01 10.43
CA PRO A 525 -32.68 -2.37 10.07
C PRO A 525 -33.58 -3.20 9.14
N ALA A 526 -32.99 -4.03 8.26
CA ALA A 526 -33.72 -4.82 7.26
C ALA A 526 -34.48 -6.04 7.85
N ALA A 527 -34.28 -6.38 9.12
CA ALA A 527 -34.83 -7.58 9.77
C ALA A 527 -36.31 -7.47 10.19
N GLY A 528 -37.10 -6.66 9.49
CA GLY A 528 -38.55 -6.53 9.69
C GLY A 528 -38.97 -5.71 10.91
N TRP A 529 -38.15 -4.76 11.34
CA TRP A 529 -38.46 -3.82 12.43
C TRP A 529 -39.56 -2.83 12.04
N GLY A 530 -40.30 -2.32 13.05
CA GLY A 530 -41.19 -1.18 12.83
C GLY A 530 -40.41 0.06 12.40
N GLU A 531 -41.04 0.96 11.64
CA GLU A 531 -40.39 2.14 11.03
C GLU A 531 -39.51 2.92 12.02
N PHE A 532 -40.02 3.21 13.22
CA PHE A 532 -39.25 3.93 14.24
C PHE A 532 -38.03 3.17 14.76
N GLU A 533 -38.16 1.86 14.99
CA GLU A 533 -37.07 1.02 15.50
C GLU A 533 -36.01 0.74 14.42
N SER A 534 -36.44 0.64 13.16
CA SER A 534 -35.54 0.60 12.00
C SER A 534 -34.64 1.85 11.93
N HIS A 535 -35.19 3.03 12.22
CA HIS A 535 -34.39 4.26 12.27
C HIS A 535 -33.54 4.39 13.54
N LEU A 536 -33.93 3.77 14.67
CA LEU A 536 -33.04 3.65 15.83
C LEU A 536 -31.84 2.76 15.52
N LEU A 537 -32.04 1.66 14.79
CA LEU A 537 -30.95 0.82 14.31
C LEU A 537 -30.07 1.59 13.31
N GLY A 538 -30.68 2.31 12.36
CA GLY A 538 -29.98 3.17 11.42
C GLY A 538 -29.17 4.28 12.12
N LEU A 539 -29.67 4.83 13.24
CA LEU A 539 -28.92 5.77 14.08
C LEU A 539 -27.63 5.14 14.62
N ALA A 540 -27.70 3.90 15.14
CA ALA A 540 -26.53 3.19 15.64
C ALA A 540 -25.51 2.93 14.52
N ASP A 541 -25.98 2.45 13.36
CA ASP A 541 -25.15 2.14 12.20
C ASP A 541 -24.43 3.38 11.66
N GLN A 542 -25.18 4.49 11.47
CA GLN A 542 -24.65 5.76 10.98
C GLN A 542 -23.66 6.39 11.96
N LEU A 543 -23.96 6.40 13.26
CA LEU A 543 -23.04 6.91 14.27
C LEU A 543 -21.74 6.11 14.31
N PHE A 544 -21.83 4.78 14.28
CA PHE A 544 -20.65 3.91 14.38
C PHE A 544 -19.75 4.01 13.13
N ILE A 545 -20.34 3.97 11.93
CA ILE A 545 -19.59 4.04 10.65
C ILE A 545 -19.25 5.48 10.29
N ASN A 546 -20.24 6.35 10.10
CA ASN A 546 -20.04 7.70 9.59
C ASN A 546 -19.60 8.71 10.65
N SER A 547 -19.71 8.36 11.94
CA SER A 547 -19.49 9.33 13.04
C SER A 547 -20.46 10.50 13.02
N SER A 548 -21.58 10.36 12.32
CA SER A 548 -22.61 11.38 12.12
C SER A 548 -23.95 10.71 11.80
N VAL A 549 -25.03 11.49 11.76
CA VAL A 549 -26.39 10.99 11.52
C VAL A 549 -27.01 11.82 10.42
N THR A 550 -27.65 11.17 9.46
CA THR A 550 -28.36 11.80 8.34
C THR A 550 -29.52 12.67 8.82
N ASP A 551 -29.87 13.68 8.05
CA ASP A 551 -31.03 14.53 8.33
C ASP A 551 -32.34 13.72 8.29
N GLU A 552 -32.46 12.75 7.40
CA GLU A 552 -33.61 11.83 7.34
C GLU A 552 -33.80 11.07 8.66
N THR A 553 -32.75 10.41 9.15
CA THR A 553 -32.82 9.64 10.39
C THR A 553 -33.14 10.53 11.59
N TRP A 554 -32.52 11.70 11.65
CA TRP A 554 -32.81 12.68 12.69
C TRP A 554 -34.27 13.14 12.66
N GLN A 555 -34.80 13.47 11.48
CA GLN A 555 -36.18 13.93 11.30
C GLN A 555 -37.19 12.85 11.70
N VAL A 556 -37.02 11.61 11.26
CA VAL A 556 -37.93 10.51 11.59
C VAL A 556 -37.94 10.26 13.10
N LEU A 557 -36.77 10.20 13.74
CA LEU A 557 -36.71 10.03 15.19
C LEU A 557 -37.35 11.22 15.94
N SER A 558 -37.20 12.44 15.44
CA SER A 558 -37.79 13.66 16.03
C SER A 558 -39.32 13.69 16.03
N THR A 559 -39.98 12.83 15.24
CA THR A 559 -41.45 12.71 15.25
C THR A 559 -41.99 12.16 16.58
N ARG A 560 -41.17 11.39 17.32
CA ARG A 560 -41.53 10.76 18.59
C ARG A 560 -40.63 11.19 19.75
N TYR A 561 -39.39 11.58 19.45
CA TYR A 561 -38.40 11.98 20.43
C TYR A 561 -38.24 13.48 20.49
N ASN A 562 -38.31 14.03 21.72
CA ASN A 562 -37.90 15.40 21.96
C ASN A 562 -36.36 15.52 22.00
N MET A 563 -35.86 16.73 22.23
CA MET A 563 -34.42 17.00 22.29
C MET A 563 -33.67 16.11 23.29
N HIS A 564 -34.21 15.90 24.49
CA HIS A 564 -33.57 15.09 25.53
C HIS A 564 -33.53 13.61 25.12
N ASN A 565 -34.59 13.11 24.50
CA ASN A 565 -34.62 11.76 23.95
C ASN A 565 -33.59 11.56 22.82
N LEU A 566 -33.48 12.51 21.90
CA LEU A 566 -32.50 12.45 20.80
C LEU A 566 -31.07 12.49 21.33
N MET A 567 -30.80 13.39 22.30
CA MET A 567 -29.50 13.45 22.95
C MET A 567 -29.18 12.13 23.67
N ASP A 568 -30.12 11.55 24.42
CA ASP A 568 -29.91 10.26 25.11
C ASP A 568 -29.70 9.10 24.13
N ALA A 569 -30.39 9.10 22.98
CA ALA A 569 -30.19 8.10 21.92
C ALA A 569 -28.77 8.17 21.34
N VAL A 570 -28.31 9.38 21.00
CA VAL A 570 -26.93 9.62 20.54
C VAL A 570 -25.91 9.22 21.61
N ALA A 571 -26.13 9.64 22.85
CA ALA A 571 -25.23 9.32 23.97
C ALA A 571 -25.15 7.82 24.23
N THR A 572 -26.25 7.08 24.09
CA THR A 572 -26.29 5.62 24.26
C THR A 572 -25.38 4.92 23.27
N VAL A 573 -25.47 5.26 21.97
CA VAL A 573 -24.61 4.67 20.93
C VAL A 573 -23.14 5.06 21.15
N ASN A 574 -22.89 6.34 21.40
CA ASN A 574 -21.53 6.87 21.50
C ASN A 574 -20.80 6.30 22.73
N GLU A 575 -21.46 6.21 23.88
CA GLU A 575 -20.87 5.63 25.09
C GLU A 575 -20.65 4.12 24.92
N THR A 576 -21.59 3.41 24.30
CA THR A 576 -21.43 1.98 24.01
C THR A 576 -20.24 1.73 23.09
N THR A 577 -20.03 2.61 22.09
CA THR A 577 -18.86 2.56 21.20
C THR A 577 -17.56 2.80 21.96
N SER A 578 -17.51 3.80 22.84
CA SER A 578 -16.35 4.08 23.70
C SER A 578 -16.01 2.91 24.62
N HIS A 579 -17.02 2.33 25.28
CA HIS A 579 -16.85 1.13 26.10
C HIS A 579 -16.38 -0.07 25.29
N ALA A 580 -16.93 -0.29 24.09
CA ALA A 580 -16.48 -1.37 23.22
C ALA A 580 -15.01 -1.22 22.84
N ILE A 581 -14.57 -0.02 22.44
CA ILE A 581 -13.15 0.28 22.14
C ILE A 581 -12.26 -0.10 23.32
N LEU A 582 -12.62 0.35 24.52
CA LEU A 582 -11.85 0.04 25.72
C LEU A 582 -11.86 -1.47 26.01
N PHE A 583 -13.04 -2.10 26.09
CA PHE A 583 -13.18 -3.47 26.55
C PHE A 583 -12.57 -4.47 25.57
N ASN A 584 -12.77 -4.27 24.28
CA ASN A 584 -12.17 -5.08 23.23
C ASN A 584 -10.64 -4.94 23.27
N SER A 585 -10.13 -3.71 23.41
CA SER A 585 -8.68 -3.46 23.47
C SER A 585 -8.01 -4.10 24.69
N LEU A 586 -8.73 -4.23 25.81
CA LEU A 586 -8.26 -4.93 27.00
C LEU A 586 -8.50 -6.45 26.95
N GLY A 587 -9.23 -6.94 25.94
CA GLY A 587 -9.63 -8.34 25.78
C GLY A 587 -10.62 -8.83 26.83
N ILE A 588 -11.45 -7.95 27.39
CA ILE A 588 -12.39 -8.33 28.46
C ILE A 588 -13.41 -9.34 27.91
N GLN A 589 -13.44 -10.51 28.54
CA GLN A 589 -14.33 -11.61 28.18
C GLN A 589 -15.68 -11.50 28.92
N PRO A 590 -16.78 -12.05 28.36
CA PRO A 590 -18.05 -12.20 29.07
C PRO A 590 -17.89 -12.86 30.45
N ASP A 591 -18.75 -12.49 31.40
CA ASP A 591 -18.83 -13.19 32.69
C ASP A 591 -19.21 -14.66 32.48
N GLU A 592 -18.75 -15.54 33.37
CA GLU A 592 -19.01 -16.99 33.27
C GLU A 592 -20.50 -17.34 33.33
N ASP A 593 -21.28 -16.56 34.07
CA ASP A 593 -22.73 -16.72 34.25
C ASP A 593 -23.56 -16.07 33.15
N ALA A 594 -22.95 -15.26 32.27
CA ALA A 594 -23.64 -14.72 31.11
C ALA A 594 -23.99 -15.85 30.14
N THR A 595 -25.28 -16.00 29.82
CA THR A 595 -25.79 -17.11 29.00
C THR A 595 -25.84 -16.77 27.51
N ALA A 596 -25.96 -15.48 27.16
CA ALA A 596 -25.97 -15.03 25.78
C ALA A 596 -24.55 -14.90 25.20
N ARG A 597 -24.39 -15.23 23.92
CA ARG A 597 -23.15 -15.01 23.16
C ARG A 597 -23.46 -14.21 21.89
N ILE A 598 -22.45 -13.49 21.41
CA ILE A 598 -22.56 -12.72 20.18
C ILE A 598 -22.76 -13.69 18.99
N PRO A 599 -23.75 -13.49 18.11
CA PRO A 599 -24.19 -14.50 17.13
C PRO A 599 -23.30 -14.59 15.87
N MET A 600 -21.98 -14.65 16.04
CA MET A 600 -20.99 -14.60 14.94
C MET A 600 -21.00 -15.81 14.00
N GLY A 601 -21.57 -16.94 14.43
CA GLY A 601 -21.76 -18.12 13.59
C GLY A 601 -23.16 -18.23 12.97
N GLU A 602 -24.08 -17.34 13.34
CA GLU A 602 -25.50 -17.41 12.97
C GLU A 602 -25.89 -16.26 12.03
N VAL A 603 -25.27 -15.08 12.20
CA VAL A 603 -25.53 -13.88 11.41
C VAL A 603 -24.23 -13.40 10.77
N ALA A 604 -24.24 -13.16 9.46
CA ALA A 604 -23.10 -12.60 8.77
C ALA A 604 -22.88 -11.14 9.18
N TYR A 605 -21.62 -10.74 9.38
CA TYR A 605 -21.29 -9.34 9.62
C TYR A 605 -21.46 -8.55 8.33
N PHE A 606 -22.52 -7.74 8.27
CA PHE A 606 -22.83 -6.86 7.16
C PHE A 606 -23.45 -5.57 7.69
N ILE A 607 -23.04 -4.44 7.15
CA ILE A 607 -23.56 -3.13 7.52
C ILE A 607 -23.80 -2.34 6.24
N ASP A 608 -25.04 -1.91 6.05
CA ASP A 608 -25.45 -1.00 4.98
C ASP A 608 -25.77 0.36 5.59
N VAL A 609 -24.95 1.36 5.27
CA VAL A 609 -25.06 2.72 5.79
C VAL A 609 -25.10 3.68 4.62
N PRO A 610 -26.01 4.67 4.60
CA PRO A 610 -25.99 5.72 3.61
C PRO A 610 -24.64 6.45 3.59
N ASP A 611 -24.30 7.02 2.43
CA ASP A 611 -23.14 7.90 2.31
C ASP A 611 -23.20 9.01 3.35
N ARG A 612 -22.02 9.37 3.88
CA ARG A 612 -21.91 10.43 4.86
C ARG A 612 -22.31 11.78 4.27
N GLU A 613 -23.31 12.41 4.88
CA GLU A 613 -23.69 13.79 4.55
C GLU A 613 -22.57 14.79 4.92
N PRO A 614 -22.49 15.94 4.21
CA PRO A 614 -21.63 17.05 4.63
C PRO A 614 -21.89 17.46 6.09
N GLY A 615 -20.84 17.95 6.76
CA GLY A 615 -20.95 18.43 8.14
C GLY A 615 -22.04 19.50 8.28
N LEU A 616 -22.84 19.39 9.34
CA LEU A 616 -23.93 20.33 9.63
C LEU A 616 -23.38 21.76 9.71
N THR A 617 -24.06 22.70 9.04
CA THR A 617 -23.75 24.14 9.12
C THR A 617 -24.66 24.87 10.12
N VAL A 618 -25.77 24.24 10.50
CA VAL A 618 -26.72 24.71 11.51
C VAL A 618 -26.78 23.67 12.63
N PRO A 619 -26.61 24.05 13.91
CA PRO A 619 -26.74 23.12 15.02
C PRO A 619 -28.13 22.49 15.08
N ARG A 620 -28.18 21.17 15.29
CA ARG A 620 -29.41 20.49 15.70
C ARG A 620 -29.75 20.82 17.15
N VAL A 621 -28.71 21.04 17.97
CA VAL A 621 -28.84 21.47 19.36
C VAL A 621 -28.04 22.75 19.56
N GLU A 622 -28.74 23.87 19.66
CA GLU A 622 -28.11 25.17 19.90
C GLU A 622 -27.44 25.20 21.28
N PRO A 623 -26.19 25.66 21.42
CA PRO A 623 -25.56 25.84 22.72
C PRO A 623 -26.30 26.92 23.51
N LEU A 624 -26.51 26.71 24.82
CA LEU A 624 -27.01 27.78 25.71
C LEU A 624 -26.16 29.05 25.58
N GLU A 625 -26.76 30.23 25.72
CA GLU A 625 -26.01 31.49 25.73
C GLU A 625 -25.03 31.58 26.91
N GLY A 626 -23.93 32.32 26.75
CA GLY A 626 -22.96 32.56 27.82
C GLY A 626 -21.52 32.15 27.49
N ARG A 627 -20.65 32.21 28.50
CA ARG A 627 -19.21 31.93 28.38
C ARG A 627 -18.91 30.43 28.48
N GLY A 628 -17.72 30.03 28.01
CA GLY A 628 -17.25 28.64 28.03
C GLY A 628 -17.35 27.96 26.66
N LEU A 629 -16.95 26.69 26.61
CA LEU A 629 -16.93 25.92 25.35
C LEU A 629 -18.36 25.67 24.85
N ARG A 630 -18.57 25.74 23.52
CA ARG A 630 -19.87 25.46 22.90
C ARG A 630 -20.34 24.04 23.20
N VAL A 631 -19.42 23.06 23.20
CA VAL A 631 -19.74 21.68 23.62
C VAL A 631 -20.39 21.64 25.00
N SER A 632 -19.78 22.24 26.03
CA SER A 632 -20.32 22.23 27.39
C SER A 632 -21.70 22.88 27.48
N ARG A 633 -21.90 24.01 26.78
CA ARG A 633 -23.19 24.71 26.73
C ARG A 633 -24.26 23.97 25.93
N THR A 634 -23.84 23.12 24.98
CA THR A 634 -24.74 22.22 24.22
C THR A 634 -25.23 21.09 25.12
N PHE A 635 -24.32 20.42 25.84
CA PHE A 635 -24.69 19.37 26.80
C PHE A 635 -25.62 19.89 27.89
N GLN A 636 -25.44 21.13 28.36
CA GLN A 636 -26.30 21.75 29.37
C GLN A 636 -27.77 21.95 28.92
N GLN A 637 -28.10 21.79 27.63
CA GLN A 637 -29.49 21.71 27.18
C GLN A 637 -30.22 20.49 27.76
N HIS A 638 -29.48 19.47 28.20
CA HIS A 638 -29.98 18.31 28.95
C HIS A 638 -29.27 18.22 30.31
N PRO A 639 -29.76 18.93 31.35
CA PRO A 639 -29.07 19.04 32.64
C PRO A 639 -28.82 17.70 33.34
N ALA A 640 -29.74 16.74 33.20
CA ALA A 640 -29.59 15.42 33.82
C ALA A 640 -28.45 14.63 33.19
N MET A 641 -28.35 14.64 31.86
CA MET A 641 -27.21 14.07 31.15
C MET A 641 -25.91 14.82 31.49
N ALA A 642 -25.93 16.17 31.45
CA ALA A 642 -24.75 16.99 31.68
C ALA A 642 -24.13 16.79 33.09
N ALA A 643 -24.96 16.50 34.10
CA ALA A 643 -24.50 16.18 35.45
C ALA A 643 -23.70 14.87 35.52
N HIS A 644 -23.97 13.92 34.61
CA HIS A 644 -23.38 12.58 34.62
C HIS A 644 -22.34 12.34 33.52
N ALA A 645 -22.36 13.11 32.43
CA ALA A 645 -21.43 12.96 31.30
C ALA A 645 -19.95 13.03 31.70
N GLY A 646 -19.68 13.62 32.87
CA GLY A 646 -18.34 13.82 33.44
C GLY A 646 -17.50 14.75 32.56
N GLY A 647 -16.77 15.69 33.15
CA GLY A 647 -15.74 16.40 32.37
C GLY A 647 -14.70 15.40 31.83
N SER A 648 -13.92 15.76 30.82
CA SER A 648 -12.75 15.00 30.33
C SER A 648 -11.60 14.93 31.37
N SER A 649 -11.93 14.85 32.65
CA SER A 649 -11.07 15.11 33.81
C SER A 649 -10.02 14.03 34.04
N TYR A 650 -10.30 12.79 33.65
CA TYR A 650 -9.30 11.73 33.59
C TYR A 650 -8.34 11.98 32.42
N VAL A 651 -8.84 11.90 31.18
CA VAL A 651 -8.02 11.97 29.96
C VAL A 651 -7.20 13.26 29.85
N MET A 652 -7.75 14.41 30.25
CA MET A 652 -7.03 15.69 30.20
C MET A 652 -6.05 15.93 31.36
N ASN A 653 -5.97 15.01 32.32
CA ASN A 653 -5.08 15.11 33.48
C ASN A 653 -3.87 14.17 33.30
N PRO A 654 -2.66 14.71 33.04
CA PRO A 654 -1.44 13.92 32.86
C PRO A 654 -1.07 13.09 34.09
N GLN A 655 -1.42 13.53 35.30
CA GLN A 655 -1.15 12.77 36.52
C GLN A 655 -2.07 11.54 36.66
N ARG A 656 -3.31 11.65 36.17
CA ARG A 656 -4.26 10.53 36.16
C ARG A 656 -3.96 9.54 35.06
N THR A 657 -3.75 9.99 33.83
CA THR A 657 -3.45 9.11 32.68
C THR A 657 -2.02 8.56 32.69
N ARG A 658 -1.10 9.28 33.34
CA ARG A 658 0.36 9.07 33.23
C ARG A 658 0.91 9.19 31.81
N MET A 659 0.13 9.72 30.87
CA MET A 659 0.60 9.99 29.50
C MET A 659 1.17 11.39 29.42
N ILE A 660 2.22 11.57 28.61
CA ILE A 660 2.70 12.91 28.31
C ILE A 660 1.67 13.64 27.43
N PRO A 661 1.56 14.98 27.54
CA PRO A 661 0.57 15.72 26.76
C PRO A 661 0.71 15.57 25.25
N HIS A 662 1.92 15.38 24.72
CA HIS A 662 2.16 15.15 23.29
C HIS A 662 1.36 13.94 22.78
N ASP A 663 1.63 12.76 23.35
CA ASP A 663 1.02 11.50 22.92
C ASP A 663 -0.50 11.51 23.06
N ARG A 664 -0.98 12.10 24.16
CA ARG A 664 -2.42 12.30 24.37
C ARG A 664 -3.03 13.14 23.25
N GLU A 665 -2.46 14.31 22.96
CA GLU A 665 -3.00 15.20 21.92
C GLU A 665 -2.90 14.58 20.53
N LEU A 666 -1.88 13.77 20.25
CA LEU A 666 -1.76 13.00 19.01
C LEU A 666 -2.95 12.03 18.85
N LEU A 667 -3.24 11.23 19.88
CA LEU A 667 -4.38 10.30 19.89
C LEU A 667 -5.70 11.05 19.71
N ILE A 668 -5.88 12.19 20.40
CA ILE A 668 -7.11 13.01 20.31
C ILE A 668 -7.30 13.55 18.89
N LEU A 669 -6.29 14.22 18.35
CA LEU A 669 -6.37 14.87 17.05
C LEU A 669 -6.54 13.85 15.93
N ARG A 670 -5.82 12.72 16.00
CA ARG A 670 -5.97 11.65 15.00
C ARG A 670 -7.36 11.02 15.06
N THR A 671 -7.89 10.76 16.25
CA THR A 671 -9.26 10.26 16.43
C THR A 671 -10.30 11.28 15.91
N GLY A 672 -10.11 12.57 16.17
CA GLY A 672 -10.96 13.65 15.68
C GLY A 672 -10.92 13.79 14.16
N TRP A 673 -9.75 13.64 13.55
CA TRP A 673 -9.58 13.57 12.09
C TRP A 673 -10.33 12.38 11.50
N ASN A 674 -10.13 11.18 12.05
CA ASN A 674 -10.80 9.97 11.55
C ASN A 674 -12.33 10.10 11.64
N ALA A 675 -12.84 10.71 12.71
CA ALA A 675 -14.27 10.99 12.87
C ALA A 675 -14.78 12.17 12.02
N GLN A 676 -13.89 12.90 11.36
CA GLN A 676 -14.12 14.19 10.72
C GLN A 676 -14.87 15.17 11.65
N ALA A 677 -14.49 15.19 12.92
CA ALA A 677 -15.07 16.10 13.91
C ALA A 677 -14.35 17.45 13.89
N VAL A 678 -14.81 18.34 13.01
CA VAL A 678 -14.21 19.67 12.78
C VAL A 678 -14.11 20.49 14.07
N TYR A 679 -15.15 20.47 14.92
CA TYR A 679 -15.12 21.19 16.20
C TYR A 679 -14.02 20.65 17.13
N GLU A 680 -13.89 19.33 17.21
CA GLU A 680 -12.92 18.68 18.08
C GLU A 680 -11.49 19.01 17.64
N TRP A 681 -11.24 18.89 16.34
CA TRP A 681 -10.00 19.31 15.70
C TRP A 681 -9.66 20.77 16.02
N ALA A 682 -10.59 21.68 15.75
CA ALA A 682 -10.44 23.11 15.99
C ALA A 682 -10.04 23.43 17.44
N LYS A 683 -10.67 22.77 18.41
CA LYS A 683 -10.36 22.99 19.82
C LYS A 683 -9.02 22.39 20.21
N HIS A 684 -8.66 21.22 19.70
CA HIS A 684 -7.40 20.58 20.06
C HIS A 684 -6.18 21.15 19.33
N VAL A 685 -6.34 21.63 18.10
CA VAL A 685 -5.30 22.42 17.42
C VAL A 685 -5.12 23.77 18.11
N GLY A 686 -6.23 24.46 18.38
CA GLY A 686 -6.24 25.78 18.99
C GLY A 686 -6.34 25.75 20.52
N SER A 687 -7.47 26.24 21.03
CA SER A 687 -7.61 26.73 22.41
C SER A 687 -7.52 25.70 23.55
N VAL A 688 -7.69 24.41 23.29
CA VAL A 688 -7.76 23.34 24.30
C VAL A 688 -6.49 22.51 24.31
N GLY A 689 -6.18 21.84 23.19
CA GLY A 689 -5.02 20.95 23.09
C GLY A 689 -3.71 21.69 22.89
N ARG A 690 -3.77 22.80 22.14
CA ARG A 690 -2.62 23.61 21.68
C ARG A 690 -1.58 22.73 20.99
N ALA A 691 -2.00 22.02 19.94
CA ALA A 691 -1.20 21.00 19.24
C ALA A 691 0.26 21.44 18.99
N ARG A 692 0.44 22.66 18.48
CA ARG A 692 1.77 23.20 18.14
C ARG A 692 2.67 23.40 19.35
N ASP A 693 2.11 23.82 20.49
CA ASP A 693 2.85 23.92 21.77
C ASP A 693 3.34 22.54 22.25
N ARG A 694 2.75 21.46 21.72
CA ARG A 694 3.14 20.09 22.04
C ARG A 694 4.13 19.49 21.04
N GLY A 695 4.46 20.19 19.96
CA GLY A 695 5.29 19.65 18.87
C GLY A 695 4.50 18.90 17.81
N LEU A 696 3.17 19.01 17.81
CA LEU A 696 2.32 18.34 16.84
C LEU A 696 2.00 19.25 15.66
N GLU A 697 2.32 18.78 14.45
CA GLU A 697 1.94 19.44 13.22
C GLU A 697 0.60 18.92 12.69
N PRO A 698 -0.47 19.75 12.62
CA PRO A 698 -1.79 19.34 12.17
C PRO A 698 -1.79 18.73 10.76
N LEU A 699 -0.93 19.19 9.85
CA LEU A 699 -0.83 18.59 8.52
C LEU A 699 -0.34 17.13 8.58
N TRP A 700 0.66 16.84 9.42
CA TRP A 700 1.17 15.48 9.59
C TRP A 700 0.14 14.56 10.24
N ILE A 701 -0.62 15.08 11.22
CA ILE A 701 -1.68 14.30 11.88
C ILE A 701 -2.78 13.93 10.88
N ALA A 702 -3.15 14.87 9.99
CA ALA A 702 -4.10 14.63 8.92
C ALA A 702 -3.60 13.57 7.91
N GLN A 703 -2.33 13.66 7.51
CA GLN A 703 -1.66 12.65 6.67
C GLN A 703 -1.55 11.26 7.35
N GLY A 704 -1.63 11.21 8.68
CA GLY A 704 -1.52 9.96 9.44
C GLY A 704 -0.11 9.38 9.39
N LYS A 705 -0.01 8.05 9.34
CA LYS A 705 1.29 7.35 9.38
C LYS A 705 2.19 7.65 8.18
N ASP A 706 1.62 8.17 7.10
CA ASP A 706 2.35 8.48 5.86
C ASP A 706 3.12 9.81 5.94
N ALA A 707 2.94 10.60 7.01
CA ALA A 707 3.75 11.81 7.18
C ALA A 707 5.23 11.44 7.44
N PRO A 708 6.19 12.17 6.84
CA PRO A 708 7.60 11.77 6.83
C PRO A 708 8.29 11.90 8.19
N GLY A 709 7.74 12.70 9.11
CA GLY A 709 8.43 13.11 10.33
C GLY A 709 8.16 12.27 11.58
N TRP A 710 7.35 11.20 11.50
CA TRP A 710 7.02 10.39 12.67
C TRP A 710 8.11 9.38 13.03
N SER A 711 8.42 9.29 14.31
CA SER A 711 9.16 8.16 14.89
C SER A 711 8.33 6.87 14.89
N ASP A 712 8.97 5.71 15.01
CA ASP A 712 8.28 4.41 15.07
C ASP A 712 7.29 4.32 16.22
N TYR A 713 7.59 4.98 17.34
CA TYR A 713 6.71 5.10 18.49
C TYR A 713 5.46 5.95 18.19
N GLU A 714 5.64 7.11 17.55
CA GLU A 714 4.51 7.97 17.18
C GLU A 714 3.64 7.32 16.09
N ARG A 715 4.25 6.58 15.15
CA ARG A 715 3.50 5.75 14.20
C ARG A 715 2.65 4.71 14.93
N ALA A 716 3.15 4.09 16.00
CA ALA A 716 2.36 3.15 16.79
C ALA A 716 1.16 3.83 17.50
N LEU A 717 1.30 5.08 17.95
CA LEU A 717 0.17 5.87 18.48
C LEU A 717 -0.87 6.21 17.39
N ILE A 718 -0.41 6.54 16.18
CA ILE A 718 -1.29 6.80 15.04
C ILE A 718 -2.02 5.52 14.62
N ASP A 719 -1.28 4.40 14.50
CA ASP A 719 -1.84 3.08 14.22
C ASP A 719 -2.89 2.72 15.28
N ALA A 720 -2.62 2.98 16.56
CA ALA A 720 -3.58 2.71 17.63
C ALA A 720 -4.88 3.52 17.49
N ALA A 721 -4.79 4.81 17.15
CA ALA A 721 -5.97 5.63 16.89
C ALA A 721 -6.76 5.18 15.65
N ASP A 722 -6.06 4.81 14.58
CA ASP A 722 -6.64 4.35 13.32
C ASP A 722 -7.31 2.98 13.47
N GLU A 723 -6.65 2.04 14.13
CA GLU A 723 -7.17 0.70 14.44
C GLU A 723 -8.38 0.77 15.38
N MET A 724 -8.30 1.50 16.49
CA MET A 724 -9.45 1.60 17.40
C MET A 724 -10.63 2.35 16.79
N PHE A 725 -10.38 3.27 15.86
CA PHE A 725 -11.46 3.89 15.07
C PHE A 725 -12.09 2.89 14.10
N ARG A 726 -11.27 2.13 13.37
CA ARG A 726 -11.71 1.23 12.29
C ARG A 726 -12.33 -0.07 12.83
N ASP A 727 -11.68 -0.67 13.83
CA ASP A 727 -11.98 -2.02 14.32
C ASP A 727 -12.61 -2.03 15.72
N ALA A 728 -12.81 -0.88 16.35
CA ALA A 728 -13.18 -0.78 17.76
C ALA A 728 -12.23 -1.59 18.68
N MET A 729 -10.97 -1.76 18.31
CA MET A 729 -9.93 -2.49 19.04
C MET A 729 -8.54 -2.13 18.52
N ILE A 730 -7.55 -2.02 19.41
CA ILE A 730 -6.13 -1.97 19.02
C ILE A 730 -5.61 -3.38 18.66
N ALA A 731 -4.84 -3.50 17.58
CA ALA A 731 -4.26 -4.76 17.11
C ALA A 731 -3.14 -5.27 18.04
N ASP A 732 -2.85 -6.58 17.99
CA ASP A 732 -1.82 -7.18 18.84
C ASP A 732 -0.42 -6.62 18.57
N GLU A 733 -0.09 -6.37 17.30
CA GLU A 733 1.20 -5.80 16.89
C GLU A 733 1.38 -4.38 17.45
N THR A 734 0.37 -3.52 17.29
CA THR A 734 0.39 -2.15 17.78
C THR A 734 0.37 -2.09 19.31
N TRP A 735 -0.40 -2.97 19.97
CA TRP A 735 -0.36 -3.14 21.42
C TRP A 735 1.04 -3.54 21.90
N ALA A 736 1.70 -4.50 21.23
CA ALA A 736 3.04 -4.94 21.59
C ALA A 736 4.07 -3.80 21.46
N ARG A 737 4.06 -3.08 20.34
CA ARG A 737 4.94 -1.91 20.10
C ARG A 737 4.77 -0.84 21.17
N LEU A 738 3.53 -0.47 21.51
CA LEU A 738 3.28 0.53 22.56
C LEU A 738 3.65 0.04 23.96
N SER A 739 3.51 -1.26 24.23
CA SER A 739 3.86 -1.87 25.53
C SER A 739 5.37 -1.85 25.82
N GLU A 740 6.22 -1.58 24.82
CA GLU A 740 7.65 -1.34 25.03
C GLU A 740 7.91 0.02 25.71
N HIS A 741 6.97 0.95 25.59
CA HIS A 741 7.07 2.32 26.10
C HIS A 741 6.09 2.62 27.25
N TYR A 742 4.99 1.88 27.33
CA TYR A 742 3.90 2.13 28.26
C TYR A 742 3.61 0.95 29.19
N ASP A 743 3.37 1.26 30.46
CA ASP A 743 2.88 0.29 31.44
C ASP A 743 1.39 -0.01 31.24
N THR A 744 0.86 -1.01 31.97
CA THR A 744 -0.56 -1.39 31.90
C THR A 744 -1.51 -0.22 32.12
N HIS A 745 -1.18 0.72 33.02
CA HIS A 745 -2.03 1.87 33.28
C HIS A 745 -2.03 2.82 32.06
N GLN A 746 -0.86 3.13 31.51
CA GLN A 746 -0.76 3.96 30.31
C GLN A 746 -1.44 3.30 29.10
N MET A 747 -1.33 1.97 28.92
CA MET A 747 -2.07 1.25 27.86
C MET A 747 -3.59 1.34 28.04
N MET A 748 -4.09 1.23 29.27
CA MET A 748 -5.50 1.49 29.57
C MET A 748 -5.88 2.96 29.27
N SER A 749 -4.98 3.92 29.56
CA SER A 749 -5.17 5.33 29.24
C SER A 749 -5.21 5.61 27.73
N VAL A 750 -4.40 4.93 26.92
CA VAL A 750 -4.43 5.04 25.45
C VAL A 750 -5.80 4.63 24.92
N ALA A 751 -6.27 3.44 25.27
CA ALA A 751 -7.58 2.93 24.84
C ALA A 751 -8.73 3.81 25.36
N ALA A 752 -8.68 4.24 26.62
CA ALA A 752 -9.67 5.14 27.21
C ALA A 752 -9.68 6.52 26.54
N THR A 753 -8.54 7.02 26.07
CA THR A 753 -8.43 8.32 25.41
C THR A 753 -9.06 8.26 24.03
N VAL A 754 -8.72 7.26 23.22
CA VAL A 754 -9.30 7.08 21.88
C VAL A 754 -10.80 6.78 21.98
N GLY A 755 -11.24 5.89 22.87
CA GLY A 755 -12.67 5.62 23.11
C GLY A 755 -13.44 6.87 23.51
N ARG A 756 -12.91 7.67 24.45
CA ARG A 756 -13.55 8.91 24.89
C ARG A 756 -13.68 9.93 23.76
N TYR A 757 -12.62 10.16 22.99
CA TYR A 757 -12.66 11.18 21.94
C TYR A 757 -13.37 10.71 20.67
N ARG A 758 -13.50 9.39 20.45
CA ARG A 758 -14.46 8.81 19.49
C ARG A 758 -15.88 9.21 19.87
N MET A 759 -16.28 8.96 21.13
CA MET A 759 -17.61 9.34 21.64
C MET A 759 -17.87 10.84 21.57
N VAL A 760 -16.90 11.68 22.00
CA VAL A 760 -17.05 13.14 21.92
C VAL A 760 -17.24 13.58 20.46
N SER A 761 -16.39 13.09 19.55
CA SER A 761 -16.44 13.43 18.13
C SER A 761 -17.79 13.08 17.48
N MET A 762 -18.28 11.85 17.71
CA MET A 762 -19.60 11.41 17.23
C MET A 762 -20.72 12.29 17.78
N THR A 763 -20.64 12.67 19.07
CA THR A 763 -21.65 13.53 19.70
C THR A 763 -21.66 14.92 19.08
N LEU A 764 -20.49 15.53 18.89
CA LEU A 764 -20.36 16.86 18.30
C LEU A 764 -20.93 16.92 16.89
N ASN A 765 -20.62 15.91 16.08
CA ASN A 765 -21.12 15.78 14.71
C ASN A 765 -22.64 15.60 14.69
N ALA A 766 -23.18 14.72 15.52
CA ALA A 766 -24.61 14.43 15.56
C ALA A 766 -25.47 15.60 16.06
N LEU A 767 -24.95 16.38 17.03
CA LEU A 767 -25.64 17.56 17.57
C LEU A 767 -25.37 18.84 16.75
N GLY A 768 -24.37 18.82 15.86
CA GLY A 768 -24.01 19.94 14.99
C GLY A 768 -23.28 21.08 15.70
N VAL A 769 -22.40 20.78 16.66
CA VAL A 769 -21.67 21.81 17.42
C VAL A 769 -20.66 22.51 16.51
N GLN A 770 -20.85 23.82 16.30
CA GLN A 770 -20.05 24.58 15.32
C GLN A 770 -18.76 25.16 15.90
N PRO A 771 -17.63 25.13 15.16
CA PRO A 771 -16.42 25.89 15.51
C PRO A 771 -16.68 27.40 15.49
N LEU A 772 -15.78 28.16 16.11
CA LEU A 772 -15.77 29.62 16.01
C LEU A 772 -15.17 30.04 14.65
N PRO A 773 -15.52 31.24 14.14
CA PRO A 773 -15.00 31.72 12.85
C PRO A 773 -13.46 31.75 12.76
N ASP A 774 -12.78 31.99 13.88
CA ASP A 774 -11.32 32.10 13.96
C ASP A 774 -10.62 30.78 14.35
N ASP A 775 -11.36 29.68 14.49
CA ASP A 775 -10.75 28.39 14.79
C ASP A 775 -10.02 27.82 13.55
N GLU A 776 -8.86 27.20 13.74
CA GLU A 776 -8.15 26.47 12.69
C GLU A 776 -8.92 25.17 12.37
N LEU A 777 -9.43 25.07 11.15
CA LEU A 777 -10.20 23.90 10.69
C LEU A 777 -9.26 22.81 10.14
N PHE A 778 -9.83 21.78 9.53
CA PHE A 778 -9.04 20.73 8.87
C PHE A 778 -8.10 21.32 7.81
N PRO A 779 -6.81 20.92 7.81
CA PRO A 779 -5.90 21.27 6.74
C PRO A 779 -6.42 20.72 5.42
N LYS A 780 -6.21 21.47 4.35
CA LYS A 780 -6.35 20.93 3.00
C LYS A 780 -5.14 20.06 2.73
N LEU A 781 -5.37 18.77 2.49
CA LEU A 781 -4.34 17.89 1.99
C LEU A 781 -4.24 18.13 0.48
N GLU A 782 -3.33 19.00 0.05
CA GLU A 782 -3.07 19.16 -1.38
C GLU A 782 -2.51 17.85 -1.93
N GLY A 783 -3.22 17.26 -2.90
CA GLY A 783 -2.84 15.98 -3.51
C GLY A 783 -3.35 14.72 -2.80
N TYR A 784 -4.35 14.80 -1.91
CA TYR A 784 -5.03 13.64 -1.29
C TYR A 784 -6.55 13.73 -1.44
#